data_AF-A0A9D6QHZ4-F1
#
_entry.id   AF-A0A9D6QHZ4-F1
#
_cell.length_a   1.000
_cell.length_b   1.000
_cell.length_c   1.000
_cell.angle_alpha   90.00
_cell.angle_beta   90.00
_cell.angle_gamma   90.00
#
_symmetry.space_group_name_H-M   'P 1'
#
loop_
_entity.id
_entity.type
_entity.pdbx_description
1 polymer ?
#
loop_
_entity_poly.entity_id
_entity_poly.type
_entity_poly.pdbx_seq_one_letter_code
_entity_poly.pdbx_strand_id
1 'polypeptide(L)'
;MANYGRTWWGEQWLKALDRIDFSNRLPRGRSYANKGMVTSIKIAENRIAAKVEGSRPKPYDISIVVPPFFDAEKEVFIEKIKNDPLVVSQLLNRQLPKELLEIAEHNNIKIFPQSWQDIKLNCSCPDWAVPCKHLAAVIYTIANEIDQNPFLVFLLHSFDLVNELSVHKVHLHELEKENIFSIHNCIASAKTRATKNPETPDAPDFSLIENLLPTLPLLFTANPLFYNGDFRAIIQNHYKRNAKQEQVYLNHLKNEKPVLLNDYRYYDFRVIAYQNGELAFVAKDTDENTYEIKKEQLLTLLAQTESKHLDNYLRSFILLYRTFRFCNVLAERGALLPRLFKTDDEHYRIQWIPALINASVKKVFDDLLLWYPVDLLQISNLSVNAKKKSLSGKSAKSTPPLLPAKPEEALTLLCSFFANTSVQACYNNAGHSTKAPDHDRKINELFFDNKLHRFENFSEKEIPNTIQLWLSRFYISKKDFSPVLKVNEKENNGFEVEVLIKDNTAPMQPVESLYAFMKSESDKQFSALKDLHLLTHYLPDLNHAIASKGKEKLHYTSQTFAEVLTGILPAIRLFGIQTLLPKSLQYLLKPRVTVSLTSNGNNKKYFSLTDLLDYDWRVALGNSFVSKEEFLSLATQSAGLVKIRDQYVMMDQEEIEKIIKKLTQPSAPKAFTLLQAALSGDYEGAPVQIDEALKNKINELLKSDGTSLPLQLNARLRHYQQRGFSWLYKNAQLGLGSL
;
A
#
# COMPACT_ATOMS: atom_id res chain seq x y z
N MET A 1 21.31 -14.79 -11.62
CA MET A 1 22.30 -13.93 -12.31
C MET A 1 21.64 -12.59 -12.54
N ALA A 2 22.37 -11.47 -12.38
CA ALA A 2 21.80 -10.15 -12.61
C ALA A 2 21.34 -10.00 -14.08
N ASN A 3 20.14 -9.45 -14.25
CA ASN A 3 19.60 -9.07 -15.55
C ASN A 3 19.92 -7.57 -15.76
N TYR A 4 20.60 -7.27 -16.86
CA TYR A 4 20.92 -5.90 -17.29
C TYR A 4 19.97 -5.52 -18.43
N GLY A 5 19.71 -4.22 -18.62
CA GLY A 5 18.76 -3.75 -19.62
C GLY A 5 17.33 -4.15 -19.26
N ARG A 6 16.95 -3.96 -18.00
CA ARG A 6 15.62 -4.32 -17.47
C ARG A 6 14.56 -3.29 -17.86
N THR A 7 14.99 -2.09 -18.20
CA THR A 7 14.17 -0.99 -18.67
C THR A 7 14.33 -0.84 -20.17
N TRP A 8 13.38 -0.18 -20.85
CA TRP A 8 13.50 0.02 -22.29
C TRP A 8 14.75 0.84 -22.64
N TRP A 9 15.15 1.79 -21.80
CA TRP A 9 16.34 2.63 -22.02
C TRP A 9 17.65 1.90 -21.74
N GLY A 10 17.70 1.06 -20.70
CA GLY A 10 18.84 0.18 -20.47
C GLY A 10 18.99 -0.87 -21.56
N GLU A 11 17.88 -1.38 -22.09
CA GLU A 11 17.87 -2.25 -23.27
C GLU A 11 18.42 -1.52 -24.50
N GLN A 12 17.99 -0.28 -24.76
CA GLN A 12 18.50 0.54 -25.87
C GLN A 12 20.01 0.79 -25.76
N TRP A 13 20.51 1.06 -24.55
CA TRP A 13 21.96 1.18 -24.33
C TRP A 13 22.72 -0.11 -24.70
N LEU A 14 22.15 -1.28 -24.36
CA LEU A 14 22.76 -2.57 -24.69
C LEU A 14 22.61 -2.95 -26.17
N LYS A 15 21.57 -2.47 -26.87
CA LYS A 15 21.38 -2.70 -28.31
C LYS A 15 22.55 -2.17 -29.16
N ALA A 16 23.30 -1.19 -28.68
CA ALA A 16 24.54 -0.76 -29.31
C ALA A 16 25.59 -1.88 -29.47
N LEU A 17 25.47 -2.93 -28.65
CA LEU A 17 26.31 -4.13 -28.69
C LEU A 17 25.73 -5.23 -29.59
N ASP A 18 24.51 -5.07 -30.08
CA ASP A 18 23.93 -6.03 -31.01
C ASP A 18 24.69 -5.96 -32.35
N ARG A 19 24.85 -7.13 -33.00
CA ARG A 19 25.62 -7.31 -34.25
C ARG A 19 27.15 -7.28 -34.11
N ILE A 20 27.69 -7.44 -32.90
CA ILE A 20 29.11 -7.78 -32.73
C ILE A 20 29.31 -9.26 -33.07
N ASP A 21 30.14 -9.55 -34.08
CA ASP A 21 30.34 -10.88 -34.67
C ASP A 21 31.17 -11.86 -33.81
N PHE A 22 31.04 -11.79 -32.47
CA PHE A 22 31.84 -12.57 -31.53
C PHE A 22 30.98 -13.20 -30.42
N SER A 23 30.31 -14.30 -30.77
CA SER A 23 29.32 -15.05 -29.97
C SER A 23 29.70 -15.34 -28.51
N ASN A 24 30.99 -15.52 -28.20
CA ASN A 24 31.44 -15.87 -26.84
C ASN A 24 31.97 -14.70 -25.98
N ARG A 25 32.09 -13.47 -26.50
CA ARG A 25 32.73 -12.36 -25.74
C ARG A 25 31.76 -11.63 -24.81
N LEU A 26 30.57 -11.30 -25.28
CA LEU A 26 29.55 -10.62 -24.49
C LEU A 26 29.09 -11.45 -23.28
N PRO A 27 28.84 -12.77 -23.38
CA PRO A 27 28.51 -13.60 -22.22
C PRO A 27 29.62 -13.63 -21.16
N ARG A 28 30.89 -13.64 -21.60
CA ARG A 28 32.05 -13.57 -20.69
C ARG A 28 32.15 -12.20 -20.01
N GLY A 29 31.91 -11.11 -20.73
CA GLY A 29 31.84 -9.77 -20.14
C GLY A 29 30.73 -9.65 -19.10
N ARG A 30 29.54 -10.17 -19.41
CA ARG A 30 28.42 -10.26 -18.44
C ARG A 30 28.80 -11.07 -17.20
N SER A 31 29.53 -12.18 -17.38
CA SER A 31 30.05 -12.97 -16.25
C SER A 31 31.03 -12.16 -15.38
N TYR A 32 31.91 -11.36 -15.98
CA TYR A 32 32.85 -10.49 -15.26
C TYR A 32 32.12 -9.41 -14.46
N ALA A 33 31.12 -8.76 -15.07
CA ALA A 33 30.27 -7.80 -14.37
C ALA A 33 29.55 -8.45 -13.17
N ASN A 34 28.93 -9.62 -13.37
CA ASN A 34 28.24 -10.37 -12.31
C ASN A 34 29.15 -10.85 -11.18
N LYS A 35 30.45 -11.01 -11.44
CA LYS A 35 31.45 -11.42 -10.43
C LYS A 35 32.08 -10.22 -9.70
N GLY A 36 31.67 -8.99 -10.00
CA GLY A 36 32.26 -7.80 -9.39
C GLY A 36 33.68 -7.50 -9.86
N MET A 37 34.09 -8.02 -11.03
CA MET A 37 35.46 -7.82 -11.54
C MET A 37 35.72 -6.39 -12.01
N VAL A 38 34.66 -5.58 -12.17
CA VAL A 38 34.79 -4.14 -12.43
C VAL A 38 34.97 -3.43 -11.09
N THR A 39 36.23 -3.18 -10.73
CA THR A 39 36.61 -2.74 -9.38
C THR A 39 36.47 -1.24 -9.16
N SER A 40 36.48 -0.45 -10.24
CA SER A 40 36.20 0.99 -10.16
C SER A 40 35.69 1.53 -11.48
N ILE A 41 34.76 2.48 -11.40
CA ILE A 41 34.30 3.31 -12.52
C ILE A 41 34.32 4.76 -12.03
N LYS A 42 34.87 5.65 -12.84
CA LYS A 42 34.81 7.10 -12.68
C LYS A 42 34.28 7.70 -13.96
N ILE A 43 33.28 8.56 -13.82
CA ILE A 43 32.68 9.30 -14.93
C ILE A 43 33.05 10.76 -14.74
N ALA A 44 33.67 11.33 -15.76
CA ALA A 44 33.98 12.75 -15.83
C ALA A 44 33.51 13.24 -17.20
N GLU A 45 32.47 14.07 -17.21
CA GLU A 45 31.80 14.54 -18.42
C GLU A 45 31.41 13.34 -19.31
N ASN A 46 31.87 13.32 -20.56
CA ASN A 46 31.62 12.25 -21.52
C ASN A 46 32.62 11.09 -21.50
N ARG A 47 33.48 11.01 -20.48
CA ARG A 47 34.52 9.98 -20.37
C ARG A 47 34.28 9.06 -19.18
N ILE A 48 34.29 7.76 -19.46
CA ILE A 48 34.20 6.69 -18.47
C ILE A 48 35.58 6.06 -18.35
N ALA A 49 36.22 6.22 -17.20
CA ALA A 49 37.46 5.53 -16.85
C ALA A 49 37.14 4.40 -15.87
N ALA A 50 37.61 3.18 -16.15
CA ALA A 50 37.32 2.03 -15.30
C ALA A 50 38.52 1.10 -15.13
N LYS A 51 38.49 0.29 -14.07
CA LYS A 51 39.45 -0.79 -13.82
C LYS A 51 38.74 -2.13 -13.78
N VAL A 52 39.28 -3.10 -14.51
CA VAL A 52 38.70 -4.44 -14.59
C VAL A 52 39.76 -5.48 -14.25
N GLU A 53 39.51 -6.26 -13.20
CA GLU A 53 40.33 -7.39 -12.84
C GLU A 53 40.20 -8.50 -13.89
N GLY A 54 41.31 -9.16 -14.18
CA GLY A 54 41.38 -10.23 -15.16
C GLY A 54 42.51 -11.19 -14.84
N SER A 55 43.18 -11.71 -15.86
CA SER A 55 44.24 -12.71 -15.64
C SER A 55 45.57 -12.12 -15.17
N ARG A 56 45.76 -10.80 -15.23
CA ARG A 56 46.97 -10.13 -14.74
C ARG A 56 46.79 -9.66 -13.29
N PRO A 57 47.85 -9.64 -12.46
CA PRO A 57 47.78 -9.11 -11.09
C PRO A 57 47.33 -7.64 -11.02
N LYS A 58 47.72 -6.83 -12.01
CA LYS A 58 47.26 -5.44 -12.13
C LYS A 58 45.97 -5.42 -12.98
N PRO A 59 44.89 -4.78 -12.49
CA PRO A 59 43.66 -4.59 -13.28
C PRO A 59 43.93 -3.87 -14.60
N TYR A 60 43.16 -4.21 -15.63
CA TYR A 60 43.19 -3.54 -16.92
C TYR A 60 42.55 -2.17 -16.83
N ASP A 61 43.10 -1.21 -17.57
CA ASP A 61 42.62 0.15 -17.66
C ASP A 61 41.67 0.24 -18.86
N ILE A 62 40.48 0.76 -18.61
CA ILE A 62 39.41 0.94 -19.59
C ILE A 62 39.13 2.44 -19.75
N SER A 63 38.95 2.87 -20.99
CA SER A 63 38.48 4.21 -21.33
C SER A 63 37.37 4.11 -22.38
N ILE A 64 36.21 4.68 -22.08
CA ILE A 64 35.08 4.80 -23.00
C ILE A 64 34.75 6.29 -23.14
N VAL A 65 34.60 6.77 -24.38
CA VAL A 65 34.21 8.16 -24.66
C VAL A 65 32.95 8.16 -25.49
N VAL A 66 31.93 8.84 -24.98
CA VAL A 66 30.64 9.06 -25.65
C VAL A 66 30.66 10.44 -26.33
N PRO A 67 30.13 10.63 -27.54
CA PRO A 67 30.07 11.95 -28.17
C PRO A 67 29.25 12.94 -27.31
N PRO A 68 29.70 14.18 -27.07
CA PRO A 68 28.90 15.14 -26.31
C PRO A 68 27.71 15.67 -27.13
N PHE A 69 26.67 16.18 -26.46
CA PHE A 69 25.65 16.98 -27.12
C PHE A 69 26.12 18.41 -27.36
N PHE A 70 25.75 18.96 -28.50
CA PHE A 70 25.90 20.37 -28.82
C PHE A 70 24.79 21.20 -28.16
N ASP A 71 25.02 22.50 -27.95
CA ASP A 71 24.08 23.34 -27.20
C ASP A 71 22.69 23.43 -27.86
N ALA A 72 22.64 23.44 -29.20
CA ALA A 72 21.37 23.38 -29.94
C ALA A 72 20.59 22.07 -29.68
N GLU A 73 21.28 20.95 -29.49
CA GLU A 73 20.65 19.66 -29.18
C GLU A 73 20.13 19.64 -27.74
N LYS A 74 20.88 20.20 -26.79
CA LYS A 74 20.45 20.36 -25.39
C LYS A 74 19.17 21.19 -25.30
N GLU A 75 19.08 22.28 -26.06
CA GLU A 75 17.92 23.17 -26.06
C GLU A 75 16.65 22.49 -26.57
N VAL A 76 16.75 21.57 -27.55
CA VAL A 76 15.61 20.74 -28.01
C VAL A 76 15.02 19.93 -26.85
N PHE A 77 15.87 19.29 -26.02
CA PHE A 77 15.39 18.52 -24.86
C PHE A 77 14.75 19.42 -23.81
N ILE A 78 15.40 20.53 -23.48
CA ILE A 78 14.94 21.48 -22.47
C ILE A 78 13.55 22.02 -22.84
N GLU A 79 13.36 22.46 -24.08
CA GLU A 79 12.08 23.01 -24.55
C GLU A 79 10.96 21.98 -24.57
N LYS A 80 11.25 20.73 -24.96
CA LYS A 80 10.27 19.66 -24.89
C LYS A 80 9.83 19.38 -23.44
N ILE A 81 10.79 19.28 -22.52
CA ILE A 81 10.52 18.93 -21.13
C ILE A 81 9.74 20.05 -20.42
N LYS A 82 10.14 21.32 -20.60
CA LYS A 82 9.43 22.47 -20.01
C LYS A 82 7.95 22.52 -20.37
N ASN A 83 7.63 22.16 -21.61
CA ASN A 83 6.29 22.33 -22.17
C ASN A 83 5.39 21.10 -21.98
N ASP A 84 5.92 19.98 -21.48
CA ASP A 84 5.20 18.71 -21.39
C ASP A 84 5.19 18.14 -19.94
N PRO A 85 4.10 18.34 -19.19
CA PRO A 85 3.99 17.87 -17.81
C PRO A 85 4.09 16.36 -17.66
N LEU A 86 3.71 15.60 -18.69
CA LEU A 86 3.78 14.14 -18.65
C LEU A 86 5.22 13.66 -18.76
N VAL A 87 6.01 14.29 -19.64
CA VAL A 87 7.45 14.06 -19.72
C VAL A 87 8.11 14.41 -18.38
N VAL A 88 7.75 15.54 -17.77
CA VAL A 88 8.27 15.94 -16.44
C VAL A 88 7.89 14.92 -15.36
N SER A 89 6.63 14.47 -15.31
CA SER A 89 6.16 13.53 -14.28
C SER A 89 6.83 12.16 -14.38
N GLN A 90 7.12 11.70 -15.60
CA GLN A 90 7.90 10.49 -15.85
C GLN A 90 9.36 10.64 -15.38
N LEU A 91 10.02 11.75 -15.74
CA LEU A 91 11.39 12.05 -15.32
C LEU A 91 11.51 12.16 -13.79
N LEU A 92 10.54 12.78 -13.12
CA LEU A 92 10.44 12.84 -11.65
C LEU A 92 10.35 11.47 -10.97
N ASN A 93 9.88 10.45 -11.71
CA ASN A 93 9.84 9.06 -11.28
C ASN A 93 11.05 8.24 -11.79
N ARG A 94 12.09 8.91 -12.29
CA ARG A 94 13.28 8.31 -12.93
C ARG A 94 12.92 7.35 -14.06
N GLN A 95 11.88 7.67 -14.82
CA GLN A 95 11.52 6.96 -16.03
C GLN A 95 11.92 7.80 -17.23
N LEU A 96 12.59 7.19 -18.22
CA LEU A 96 12.86 7.88 -19.47
C LEU A 96 11.60 7.84 -20.35
N PRO A 97 11.03 9.01 -20.74
CA PRO A 97 9.92 9.10 -21.68
C PRO A 97 10.34 8.65 -23.08
N LYS A 98 9.48 7.91 -23.79
CA LYS A 98 9.76 7.51 -25.18
C LYS A 98 9.68 8.71 -26.13
N GLU A 99 8.87 9.69 -25.78
CA GLU A 99 8.69 10.96 -26.47
C GLU A 99 10.00 11.76 -26.57
N LEU A 100 10.91 11.60 -25.59
CA LEU A 100 12.25 12.18 -25.66
C LEU A 100 13.16 11.47 -26.66
N LEU A 101 13.00 10.16 -26.86
CA LEU A 101 13.70 9.44 -27.91
C LEU A 101 13.15 9.84 -29.28
N GLU A 102 11.82 9.89 -29.42
CA GLU A 102 11.17 10.29 -30.67
C GLU A 102 11.61 11.69 -31.10
N ILE A 103 11.57 12.69 -30.21
CA ILE A 103 12.01 14.04 -30.58
C ILE A 103 13.51 14.10 -30.90
N ALA A 104 14.34 13.30 -30.23
CA ALA A 104 15.75 13.21 -30.56
C ALA A 104 15.96 12.64 -31.98
N GLU A 105 15.27 11.54 -32.31
CA GLU A 105 15.34 10.90 -33.62
C GLU A 105 14.89 11.83 -34.74
N HIS A 106 13.79 12.58 -34.56
CA HIS A 106 13.32 13.58 -35.53
C HIS A 106 14.33 14.71 -35.77
N ASN A 107 15.15 15.03 -34.76
CA ASN A 107 16.20 16.04 -34.84
C ASN A 107 17.59 15.46 -35.15
N ASN A 108 17.69 14.16 -35.50
CA ASN A 108 18.94 13.43 -35.74
C ASN A 108 19.91 13.43 -34.54
N ILE A 109 19.39 13.56 -33.32
CA ILE A 109 20.15 13.52 -32.07
C ILE A 109 20.20 12.07 -31.57
N LYS A 110 21.40 11.56 -31.28
CA LYS A 110 21.60 10.20 -30.78
C LYS A 110 21.71 10.19 -29.25
N ILE A 111 20.63 9.85 -28.55
CA ILE A 111 20.66 9.63 -27.08
C ILE A 111 21.41 8.34 -26.73
N PHE A 112 21.21 7.29 -27.53
CA PHE A 112 21.88 6.01 -27.35
C PHE A 112 22.78 5.75 -28.55
N PRO A 113 23.93 5.09 -28.35
CA PRO A 113 24.72 4.61 -29.48
C PRO A 113 23.91 3.58 -30.29
N GLN A 114 23.90 3.70 -31.61
CA GLN A 114 23.25 2.72 -32.51
C GLN A 114 24.20 1.57 -32.85
N SER A 115 25.50 1.83 -32.76
CA SER A 115 26.58 0.86 -32.94
C SER A 115 27.69 1.14 -31.93
N TRP A 116 28.45 0.12 -31.55
CA TRP A 116 29.66 0.28 -30.74
C TRP A 116 30.70 1.21 -31.39
N GLN A 117 30.61 1.47 -32.70
CA GLN A 117 31.45 2.43 -33.42
C GLN A 117 31.11 3.89 -33.12
N ASP A 118 29.90 4.17 -32.62
CA ASP A 118 29.48 5.52 -32.22
C ASP A 118 30.22 5.98 -30.95
N ILE A 119 30.86 5.06 -30.21
CA ILE A 119 31.59 5.34 -28.98
C ILE A 119 33.06 4.91 -29.11
N LYS A 120 33.98 5.69 -28.53
CA LYS A 120 35.40 5.33 -28.54
C LYS A 120 35.69 4.38 -27.39
N LEU A 121 36.15 3.19 -27.70
CA LEU A 121 36.40 2.11 -26.73
C LEU A 121 37.89 1.76 -26.71
N ASN A 122 38.53 1.85 -25.54
CA ASN A 122 39.93 1.48 -25.35
C ASN A 122 40.11 0.62 -24.09
N CYS A 123 40.97 -0.39 -24.19
CA CYS A 123 41.29 -1.32 -23.11
C CYS A 123 42.76 -1.73 -23.17
N SER A 124 43.48 -1.68 -22.05
CA SER A 124 44.91 -2.08 -21.98
C SER A 124 45.17 -3.59 -22.03
N CYS A 125 44.15 -4.39 -22.37
CA CYS A 125 44.27 -5.84 -22.46
C CYS A 125 44.87 -6.25 -23.82
N PRO A 126 45.56 -7.40 -23.91
CA PRO A 126 46.16 -7.88 -25.16
C PRO A 126 45.13 -8.40 -26.17
N ASP A 127 43.83 -8.27 -25.89
CA ASP A 127 42.76 -8.68 -26.79
C ASP A 127 42.54 -7.59 -27.84
N TRP A 128 42.74 -7.94 -29.11
CA TRP A 128 42.62 -7.01 -30.24
C TRP A 128 41.18 -6.66 -30.58
N ALA A 129 40.20 -7.46 -30.15
CA ALA A 129 38.81 -7.21 -30.52
C ALA A 129 38.19 -6.14 -29.64
N VAL A 130 37.36 -5.30 -30.27
CA VAL A 130 36.62 -4.23 -29.62
C VAL A 130 35.12 -4.47 -29.88
N PRO A 131 34.28 -4.59 -28.84
CA PRO A 131 34.64 -4.66 -27.42
C PRO A 131 35.21 -6.02 -26.98
N CYS A 132 36.26 -6.00 -26.18
CA CYS A 132 36.75 -7.18 -25.46
C CYS A 132 35.82 -7.51 -24.27
N LYS A 133 36.05 -8.64 -23.59
CA LYS A 133 35.24 -9.02 -22.41
C LYS A 133 35.29 -7.98 -21.27
N HIS A 134 36.39 -7.24 -21.12
CA HIS A 134 36.54 -6.22 -20.07
C HIS A 134 35.72 -4.95 -20.41
N LEU A 135 35.74 -4.52 -21.67
CA LEU A 135 34.87 -3.45 -22.16
C LEU A 135 33.41 -3.82 -22.01
N ALA A 136 33.03 -5.02 -22.44
CA ALA A 136 31.68 -5.53 -22.28
C ALA A 136 31.25 -5.54 -20.80
N ALA A 137 32.12 -5.94 -19.87
CA ALA A 137 31.83 -5.90 -18.43
C ALA A 137 31.51 -4.47 -17.94
N VAL A 138 32.30 -3.46 -18.33
CA VAL A 138 32.03 -2.06 -17.98
C VAL A 138 30.72 -1.59 -18.60
N ILE A 139 30.43 -1.93 -19.85
CA ILE A 139 29.18 -1.52 -20.54
C ILE A 139 27.95 -2.13 -19.85
N TYR A 140 28.00 -3.39 -19.42
CA TYR A 140 26.95 -4.00 -18.61
C TYR A 140 26.79 -3.31 -17.26
N THR A 141 27.88 -2.99 -16.57
CA THR A 141 27.81 -2.26 -15.29
C THR A 141 27.20 -0.86 -15.47
N ILE A 142 27.52 -0.16 -16.57
CA ILE A 142 26.90 1.14 -16.89
C ILE A 142 25.42 0.96 -17.24
N ALA A 143 25.04 -0.12 -17.94
CA ALA A 143 23.64 -0.43 -18.24
C ALA A 143 22.81 -0.62 -16.96
N ASN A 144 23.37 -1.27 -15.93
CA ASN A 144 22.72 -1.42 -14.62
C ASN A 144 22.45 -0.08 -13.93
N GLU A 145 23.39 0.85 -14.03
CA GLU A 145 23.22 2.19 -13.48
C GLU A 145 22.24 3.02 -14.31
N ILE A 146 22.27 2.92 -15.64
CA ILE A 146 21.31 3.55 -16.54
C ILE A 146 19.89 3.03 -16.26
N ASP A 147 19.71 1.72 -16.03
CA ASP A 147 18.43 1.12 -15.64
C ASP A 147 17.84 1.80 -14.38
N GLN A 148 18.67 2.05 -13.37
CA GLN A 148 18.24 2.67 -12.09
C GLN A 148 18.15 4.21 -12.16
N ASN A 149 18.94 4.83 -13.03
CA ASN A 149 19.04 6.27 -13.18
C ASN A 149 19.23 6.65 -14.67
N PRO A 150 18.15 6.92 -15.42
CA PRO A 150 18.24 7.24 -16.84
C PRO A 150 18.98 8.55 -17.13
N PHE A 151 19.07 9.48 -16.17
CA PHE A 151 19.79 10.75 -16.35
C PHE A 151 21.28 10.55 -16.63
N LEU A 152 21.83 9.38 -16.23
CA LEU A 152 23.19 9.02 -16.54
C LEU A 152 23.47 9.02 -18.04
N VAL A 153 22.49 8.68 -18.90
CA VAL A 153 22.72 8.72 -20.36
C VAL A 153 23.02 10.14 -20.84
N PHE A 154 22.28 11.15 -20.35
CA PHE A 154 22.51 12.55 -20.71
C PHE A 154 23.84 13.06 -20.13
N LEU A 155 24.18 12.68 -18.90
CA LEU A 155 25.47 13.02 -18.29
C LEU A 155 26.65 12.50 -19.12
N LEU A 156 26.55 11.29 -19.68
CA LEU A 156 27.55 10.73 -20.59
C LEU A 156 27.69 11.54 -21.90
N HIS A 157 26.67 12.31 -22.28
CA HIS A 157 26.73 13.28 -23.38
C HIS A 157 27.17 14.68 -22.91
N SER A 158 27.76 14.82 -21.72
CA SER A 158 28.12 16.13 -21.12
C SER A 158 26.93 17.07 -20.95
N PHE A 159 25.77 16.49 -20.63
CA PHE A 159 24.54 17.23 -20.41
C PHE A 159 23.91 16.83 -19.07
N ASP A 160 24.11 17.67 -18.06
CA ASP A 160 23.45 17.51 -16.77
C ASP A 160 22.02 18.03 -16.85
N LEU A 161 21.14 17.17 -17.37
CA LEU A 161 19.75 17.51 -17.65
C LEU A 161 19.01 18.03 -16.40
N VAL A 162 19.32 17.49 -15.21
CA VAL A 162 18.65 17.88 -13.96
C VAL A 162 19.03 19.31 -13.56
N ASN A 163 20.33 19.61 -13.60
CA ASN A 163 20.83 20.95 -13.29
C ASN A 163 20.34 22.00 -14.31
N GLU A 164 20.39 21.67 -15.60
CA GLU A 164 19.94 22.55 -16.68
C GLU A 164 18.44 22.86 -16.59
N LEU A 165 17.60 21.87 -16.28
CA LEU A 165 16.17 22.09 -16.05
C LEU A 165 15.91 22.97 -14.82
N SER A 166 16.74 22.84 -13.77
CA SER A 166 16.64 23.69 -12.58
C SER A 166 16.96 25.15 -12.87
N VAL A 167 17.97 25.44 -13.70
CA VAL A 167 18.27 26.79 -14.21
C VAL A 167 17.05 27.38 -14.95
N HIS A 168 16.31 26.51 -15.62
CA HIS A 168 15.13 26.85 -16.39
C HIS A 168 13.80 26.87 -15.59
N LYS A 169 13.87 26.95 -14.26
CA LYS A 169 12.71 26.98 -13.33
C LYS A 169 11.85 25.71 -13.34
N VAL A 170 12.37 24.61 -13.87
CA VAL A 170 11.80 23.27 -13.67
C VAL A 170 12.58 22.65 -12.52
N HIS A 171 12.14 22.97 -11.30
CA HIS A 171 12.82 22.55 -10.07
C HIS A 171 12.63 21.04 -9.84
N LEU A 172 13.52 20.25 -10.41
CA LEU A 172 13.61 18.80 -10.19
C LEU A 172 14.38 18.44 -8.91
N HIS A 173 14.48 19.34 -7.93
CA HIS A 173 15.25 19.14 -6.69
C HIS A 173 14.85 17.87 -5.91
N GLU A 174 13.65 17.32 -6.14
CA GLU A 174 13.23 16.02 -5.60
C GLU A 174 14.04 14.82 -6.13
N LEU A 175 14.76 14.95 -7.25
CA LEU A 175 15.51 13.87 -7.90
C LEU A 175 16.95 13.71 -7.39
N GLU A 176 17.58 14.80 -6.93
CA GLU A 176 19.02 14.85 -6.62
C GLU A 176 19.37 14.05 -5.37
N LYS A 177 18.46 14.03 -4.39
CA LYS A 177 18.41 13.05 -3.29
C LYS A 177 16.95 12.87 -2.96
N GLU A 178 16.40 11.68 -3.19
CA GLU A 178 15.10 11.38 -2.59
C GLU A 178 15.20 11.71 -1.09
N ASN A 179 14.21 12.41 -0.54
CA ASN A 179 14.18 12.76 0.88
C ASN A 179 14.01 11.48 1.72
N ILE A 180 15.10 10.73 1.88
CA ILE A 180 15.16 9.53 2.69
C ILE A 180 15.08 9.96 4.14
N PHE A 181 14.15 9.34 4.87
CA PHE A 181 13.89 9.68 6.25
C PHE A 181 15.13 9.45 7.12
N SER A 182 15.42 10.39 8.02
CA SER A 182 16.53 10.34 8.98
C SER A 182 16.07 10.76 10.38
N ILE A 183 16.93 10.63 11.38
CA ILE A 183 16.60 11.08 12.74
C ILE A 183 16.23 12.56 12.81
N HIS A 184 16.79 13.39 11.92
CA HIS A 184 16.57 14.83 11.93
C HIS A 184 15.12 15.19 11.61
N ASN A 185 14.41 14.35 10.86
CA ASN A 185 12.99 14.54 10.55
C ASN A 185 12.10 14.44 11.80
N CYS A 186 12.57 13.74 12.84
CA CYS A 186 11.86 13.55 14.10
C CYS A 186 11.99 14.74 15.06
N ILE A 187 12.95 15.65 14.85
CA ILE A 187 13.21 16.76 15.78
C ILE A 187 12.05 17.76 15.73
N ALA A 188 11.48 18.10 16.90
CA ALA A 188 10.43 19.10 17.02
C ALA A 188 11.01 20.52 16.88
N SER A 189 10.23 21.42 16.27
CA SER A 189 10.58 22.85 16.25
C SER A 189 10.13 23.52 17.56
N ALA A 190 10.76 24.63 17.96
CA ALA A 190 10.40 25.36 19.17
C ALA A 190 8.93 25.85 19.23
N LYS A 191 8.21 25.85 18.10
CA LYS A 191 6.79 26.23 18.00
C LYS A 191 5.80 25.07 18.20
N THR A 192 6.27 23.83 18.35
CA THR A 192 5.38 22.68 18.57
C THR A 192 4.81 22.75 19.99
N ARG A 193 3.68 23.44 20.18
CA ARG A 193 2.95 23.50 21.45
C ARG A 193 2.62 22.08 21.90
N ALA A 194 3.04 21.73 23.11
CA ALA A 194 2.54 20.55 23.80
C ALA A 194 1.02 20.62 23.86
N THR A 195 0.34 19.73 23.14
CA THR A 195 -1.10 19.55 23.26
C THR A 195 -1.38 19.08 24.69
N LYS A 196 -2.33 19.73 25.38
CA LYS A 196 -2.84 19.22 26.65
C LYS A 196 -3.56 17.90 26.36
N ASN A 197 -2.85 16.78 26.49
CA ASN A 197 -3.46 15.47 26.42
C ASN A 197 -4.41 15.31 27.62
N PRO A 198 -5.55 14.62 27.46
CA PRO A 198 -6.43 14.33 28.57
C PRO A 198 -5.66 13.59 29.68
N GLU A 199 -6.05 13.85 30.94
CA GLU A 199 -5.40 13.25 32.11
C GLU A 199 -5.47 11.72 32.05
N THR A 200 -6.61 11.18 31.59
CA THR A 200 -6.84 9.75 31.33
C THR A 200 -7.58 9.55 29.99
N PRO A 201 -6.87 9.36 28.88
CA PRO A 201 -7.51 8.99 27.60
C PRO A 201 -8.15 7.60 27.67
N ASP A 202 -9.04 7.25 26.75
CA ASP A 202 -9.57 5.88 26.67
C ASP A 202 -8.49 4.89 26.21
N ALA A 203 -8.62 3.62 26.63
CA ALA A 203 -7.70 2.58 26.18
C ALA A 203 -7.90 2.30 24.67
N PRO A 204 -6.82 2.20 23.87
CA PRO A 204 -6.94 1.90 22.45
C PRO A 204 -7.49 0.49 22.21
N ASP A 205 -8.47 0.39 21.31
CA ASP A 205 -9.08 -0.90 20.93
C ASP A 205 -8.35 -1.51 19.73
N PHE A 206 -7.50 -2.50 20.00
CA PHE A 206 -6.75 -3.22 18.95
C PHE A 206 -7.62 -4.13 18.08
N SER A 207 -8.86 -4.45 18.48
CA SER A 207 -9.76 -5.31 17.69
C SER A 207 -10.23 -4.63 16.40
N LEU A 208 -10.16 -3.29 16.35
CA LEU A 208 -10.49 -2.49 15.18
C LEU A 208 -9.54 -2.72 14.01
N ILE A 209 -8.32 -3.24 14.25
CA ILE A 209 -7.31 -3.43 13.22
C ILE A 209 -7.71 -4.56 12.27
N GLU A 210 -8.03 -4.19 11.03
CA GLU A 210 -8.39 -5.11 9.97
C GLU A 210 -7.23 -6.05 9.60
N ASN A 211 -7.55 -7.23 9.05
CA ASN A 211 -6.54 -8.13 8.52
C ASN A 211 -6.09 -7.68 7.12
N LEU A 212 -4.87 -7.16 7.02
CA LEU A 212 -4.30 -6.62 5.79
C LEU A 212 -3.38 -7.60 5.04
N LEU A 213 -3.13 -8.79 5.59
CA LEU A 213 -2.38 -9.86 4.92
C LEU A 213 -2.83 -10.19 3.48
N PRO A 214 -4.14 -10.23 3.13
CA PRO A 214 -4.54 -10.56 1.77
C PRO A 214 -4.34 -9.41 0.78
N THR A 215 -4.25 -8.15 1.23
CA THR A 215 -4.31 -6.96 0.37
C THR A 215 -3.00 -6.18 0.32
N LEU A 216 -2.42 -5.81 1.47
CA LEU A 216 -1.25 -4.93 1.53
C LEU A 216 -0.03 -5.51 0.79
N PRO A 217 0.32 -6.80 0.92
CA PRO A 217 1.47 -7.37 0.22
C PRO A 217 1.31 -7.47 -1.31
N LEU A 218 0.10 -7.30 -1.85
CA LEU A 218 -0.15 -7.30 -3.31
C LEU A 218 0.25 -5.97 -3.97
N LEU A 219 0.35 -4.89 -3.19
CA LEU A 219 0.67 -3.54 -3.68
C LEU A 219 2.14 -3.35 -4.06
N PHE A 220 3.02 -4.24 -3.57
CA PHE A 220 4.42 -4.27 -3.98
C PHE A 220 4.55 -4.76 -5.43
N THR A 221 5.56 -4.30 -6.17
CA THR A 221 5.84 -4.82 -7.53
C THR A 221 6.70 -6.07 -7.48
N ALA A 222 6.47 -7.00 -8.41
CA ALA A 222 7.21 -8.26 -8.47
C ALA A 222 8.71 -8.07 -8.71
N ASN A 223 9.11 -7.35 -9.76
CA ASN A 223 10.50 -7.26 -10.20
C ASN A 223 11.06 -5.83 -10.07
N PRO A 224 11.28 -5.30 -8.85
CA PRO A 224 11.86 -3.96 -8.68
C PRO A 224 13.33 -3.94 -9.15
N LEU A 225 13.82 -2.78 -9.60
CA LEU A 225 15.15 -2.65 -10.21
C LEU A 225 16.30 -3.00 -9.25
N PHE A 226 16.13 -2.77 -7.95
CA PHE A 226 17.13 -3.06 -6.93
C PHE A 226 17.26 -4.55 -6.56
N TYR A 227 16.38 -5.44 -7.03
CA TYR A 227 16.38 -6.86 -6.67
C TYR A 227 16.31 -7.77 -7.90
N ASN A 228 17.00 -8.91 -7.88
CA ASN A 228 16.97 -9.88 -8.97
C ASN A 228 15.86 -10.93 -8.73
N GLY A 229 14.77 -10.80 -9.47
CA GLY A 229 13.63 -11.73 -9.43
C GLY A 229 12.42 -11.18 -8.69
N ASP A 230 11.49 -12.07 -8.32
CA ASP A 230 10.21 -11.69 -7.72
C ASP A 230 10.34 -11.36 -6.22
N PHE A 231 10.66 -10.09 -5.93
CA PHE A 231 10.75 -9.57 -4.58
C PHE A 231 9.39 -9.48 -3.89
N ARG A 232 8.30 -9.32 -4.64
CA ARG A 232 6.93 -9.34 -4.08
C ARG A 232 6.62 -10.70 -3.48
N ALA A 233 7.00 -11.79 -4.14
CA ALA A 233 6.82 -13.14 -3.57
C ALA A 233 7.61 -13.31 -2.26
N ILE A 234 8.83 -12.75 -2.18
CA ILE A 234 9.66 -12.79 -0.98
C ILE A 234 9.00 -12.02 0.17
N ILE A 235 8.58 -10.77 -0.07
CA ILE A 235 7.95 -9.96 0.96
C ILE A 235 6.62 -10.59 1.42
N GLN A 236 5.81 -11.10 0.49
CA GLN A 236 4.55 -11.81 0.80
C GLN A 236 4.76 -13.03 1.70
N ASN A 237 5.78 -13.82 1.40
CA ASN A 237 6.16 -14.96 2.24
C ASN A 237 6.61 -14.50 3.63
N HIS A 238 7.33 -13.38 3.71
CA HIS A 238 7.71 -12.80 4.98
C HIS A 238 6.49 -12.34 5.81
N TYR A 239 5.55 -11.60 5.22
CA TYR A 239 4.30 -11.22 5.91
C TYR A 239 3.54 -12.44 6.45
N LYS A 240 3.37 -13.48 5.62
CA LYS A 240 2.67 -14.72 6.02
C LYS A 240 3.40 -15.48 7.13
N ARG A 241 4.74 -15.51 7.10
CA ARG A 241 5.54 -16.16 8.14
C ARG A 241 5.53 -15.36 9.43
N ASN A 242 5.70 -14.05 9.35
CA ASN A 242 5.70 -13.16 10.51
C ASN A 242 4.38 -13.29 11.27
N ALA A 243 3.25 -13.24 10.55
CA ALA A 243 1.94 -13.43 11.14
C ALA A 243 1.74 -14.79 11.84
N LYS A 244 2.36 -15.86 11.32
CA LYS A 244 2.29 -17.20 11.94
C LYS A 244 3.24 -17.37 13.12
N GLN A 245 4.40 -16.73 13.07
CA GLN A 245 5.46 -16.89 14.06
C GLN A 245 5.39 -15.87 15.20
N GLU A 246 4.59 -14.81 15.09
CA GLU A 246 4.47 -13.77 16.13
C GLU A 246 4.06 -14.36 17.48
N GLN A 247 3.08 -15.27 17.50
CA GLN A 247 2.68 -15.94 18.74
C GLN A 247 3.80 -16.82 19.33
N VAL A 248 4.63 -17.43 18.48
CA VAL A 248 5.79 -18.23 18.91
C VAL A 248 6.86 -17.32 19.52
N TYR A 249 7.12 -16.17 18.90
CA TYR A 249 8.03 -15.14 19.40
C TYR A 249 7.57 -14.61 20.77
N LEU A 250 6.29 -14.28 20.93
CA LEU A 250 5.73 -13.84 22.21
C LEU A 250 5.82 -14.92 23.29
N ASN A 251 5.55 -16.18 22.96
CA ASN A 251 5.67 -17.28 23.90
C ASN A 251 7.13 -17.50 24.32
N HIS A 252 8.09 -17.32 23.40
CA HIS A 252 9.51 -17.39 23.71
C HIS A 252 9.91 -16.33 24.75
N LEU A 253 9.55 -15.06 24.51
CA LEU A 253 9.83 -13.96 25.44
C LEU A 253 9.19 -14.18 26.83
N LYS A 254 7.96 -14.69 26.88
CA LYS A 254 7.28 -14.98 28.15
C LYS A 254 8.00 -16.03 28.99
N ASN A 255 8.59 -17.03 28.33
CA ASN A 255 9.28 -18.14 28.97
C ASN A 255 10.74 -17.82 29.36
N GLU A 256 11.26 -16.66 28.99
CA GLU A 256 12.57 -16.22 29.45
C GLU A 256 12.58 -15.98 30.98
N LYS A 257 13.77 -16.03 31.57
CA LYS A 257 13.92 -15.79 33.01
C LYS A 257 13.42 -14.37 33.36
N PRO A 258 12.63 -14.22 34.44
CA PRO A 258 12.12 -12.92 34.83
C PRO A 258 13.27 -11.96 35.12
N VAL A 259 13.12 -10.73 34.66
CA VAL A 259 14.14 -9.69 34.84
C VAL A 259 14.17 -9.28 36.31
N LEU A 260 15.32 -9.41 36.96
CA LEU A 260 15.54 -8.94 38.33
C LEU A 260 15.76 -7.42 38.32
N LEU A 261 14.67 -6.66 38.33
CA LEU A 261 14.65 -5.24 38.64
C LEU A 261 13.94 -5.05 39.99
N ASN A 262 14.32 -4.03 40.78
CA ASN A 262 13.50 -3.56 41.89
C ASN A 262 12.09 -3.19 41.38
N ASP A 263 11.13 -2.94 42.28
CA ASP A 263 9.72 -2.72 41.95
C ASP A 263 9.50 -1.65 40.85
N TYR A 264 9.52 -2.10 39.59
CA TYR A 264 9.55 -1.26 38.39
C TYR A 264 8.19 -0.64 38.07
N ARG A 265 7.17 -0.93 38.90
CA ARG A 265 5.84 -0.30 38.82
C ARG A 265 5.92 1.23 38.94
N TYR A 266 6.90 1.72 39.71
CA TYR A 266 7.10 3.14 39.97
C TYR A 266 8.17 3.79 39.09
N TYR A 267 8.69 3.08 38.09
CA TYR A 267 9.78 3.61 37.26
C TYR A 267 9.26 4.55 36.16
N ASP A 268 9.83 5.75 36.07
CA ASP A 268 9.65 6.66 34.94
C ASP A 268 10.55 6.21 33.79
N PHE A 269 9.95 5.67 32.74
CA PHE A 269 10.68 5.18 31.57
C PHE A 269 10.88 6.31 30.57
N ARG A 270 12.11 6.45 30.08
CA ARG A 270 12.52 7.39 29.04
C ARG A 270 13.30 6.66 27.96
N VAL A 271 13.25 7.22 26.76
CA VAL A 271 13.85 6.68 25.55
C VAL A 271 14.74 7.74 24.93
N ILE A 272 15.97 7.36 24.62
CA ILE A 272 16.93 8.24 23.95
C ILE A 272 17.17 7.66 22.56
N ALA A 273 16.80 8.42 21.53
CA ALA A 273 17.09 8.08 20.15
C ALA A 273 18.42 8.72 19.71
N TYR A 274 19.32 7.93 19.13
CA TYR A 274 20.62 8.41 18.64
C TYR A 274 20.59 8.69 17.14
N GLN A 275 21.68 9.27 16.62
CA GLN A 275 21.77 9.63 15.20
C GLN A 275 21.64 8.45 14.24
N ASN A 276 22.12 7.27 14.65
CA ASN A 276 21.93 6.02 13.90
C ASN A 276 20.52 5.41 14.02
N GLY A 277 19.63 6.10 14.74
CA GLY A 277 18.27 5.67 15.03
C GLY A 277 18.17 4.44 15.96
N GLU A 278 19.25 4.07 16.65
CA GLU A 278 19.15 3.15 17.78
C GLU A 278 18.45 3.84 18.95
N LEU A 279 17.74 3.06 19.76
CA LEU A 279 17.03 3.52 20.94
C LEU A 279 17.70 2.95 22.18
N ALA A 280 18.06 3.80 23.14
CA ALA A 280 18.39 3.37 24.50
C ALA A 280 17.20 3.63 25.42
N PHE A 281 16.94 2.68 26.30
CA PHE A 281 15.87 2.74 27.28
C PHE A 281 16.48 2.99 28.65
N VAL A 282 15.92 3.96 29.35
CA VAL A 282 16.39 4.41 30.66
C VAL A 282 15.19 4.45 31.58
N ALA A 283 15.32 3.94 32.79
CA ALA A 283 14.29 4.01 33.82
C ALA A 283 14.81 4.82 35.00
N LYS A 284 13.97 5.67 35.58
CA LYS A 284 14.25 6.37 36.83
C LYS A 284 13.34 5.86 37.94
N ASP A 285 13.90 5.55 39.10
CA ASP A 285 13.10 5.21 40.28
C ASP A 285 12.59 6.46 41.01
N THR A 286 11.88 6.24 42.12
CA THR A 286 11.36 7.31 43.00
C THR A 286 12.47 8.11 43.68
N ASP A 287 13.68 7.55 43.80
CA ASP A 287 14.84 8.17 44.43
C ASP A 287 15.75 8.88 43.39
N GLU A 288 15.25 9.06 42.16
CA GLU A 288 15.95 9.61 40.99
C GLU A 288 17.17 8.81 40.50
N ASN A 289 17.38 7.58 40.98
CA ASN A 289 18.41 6.70 40.46
C ASN A 289 18.05 6.28 39.03
N THR A 290 19.05 6.34 38.15
CA THR A 290 18.87 6.08 36.72
C THR A 290 19.43 4.71 36.34
N TYR A 291 18.61 3.87 35.72
CA TYR A 291 18.94 2.52 35.29
C TYR A 291 18.88 2.40 33.77
N GLU A 292 19.92 1.87 33.14
CA GLU A 292 19.88 1.51 31.72
C GLU A 292 19.21 0.14 31.54
N ILE A 293 18.17 0.08 30.71
CA ILE A 293 17.41 -1.13 30.44
C ILE A 293 17.84 -1.68 29.09
N LYS A 294 18.35 -2.91 29.07
CA LYS A 294 18.73 -3.58 27.82
C LYS A 294 17.49 -3.95 27.00
N LYS A 295 17.68 -4.07 25.68
CA LYS A 295 16.62 -4.47 24.72
C LYS A 295 15.92 -5.75 25.16
N GLU A 296 16.67 -6.79 25.47
CA GLU A 296 16.14 -8.10 25.84
C GLU A 296 15.34 -8.00 27.14
N GLN A 297 15.87 -7.27 28.13
CA GLN A 297 15.19 -7.03 29.40
C GLN A 297 13.85 -6.31 29.22
N LEU A 298 13.82 -5.27 28.38
CA LEU A 298 12.57 -4.54 28.10
C LEU A 298 11.53 -5.45 27.43
N LEU A 299 11.91 -6.21 26.41
CA LEU A 299 10.98 -7.07 25.67
C LEU A 299 10.37 -8.14 26.57
N THR A 300 11.20 -8.76 27.42
CA THR A 300 10.75 -9.78 28.38
C THR A 300 9.85 -9.17 29.46
N LEU A 301 10.17 -7.98 29.97
CA LEU A 301 9.33 -7.22 30.91
C LEU A 301 7.93 -6.95 30.32
N LEU A 302 7.88 -6.44 29.09
CA LEU A 302 6.62 -6.12 28.42
C LEU A 302 5.82 -7.39 28.08
N ALA A 303 6.47 -8.47 27.66
CA ALA A 303 5.82 -9.74 27.32
C ALA A 303 5.23 -10.46 28.53
N GLN A 304 5.88 -10.37 29.70
CA GLN A 304 5.44 -10.99 30.96
C GLN A 304 4.37 -10.16 31.71
N THR A 305 4.19 -8.89 31.35
CA THR A 305 3.21 -8.01 32.00
C THR A 305 1.77 -8.41 31.63
N GLU A 306 0.96 -8.69 32.66
CA GLU A 306 -0.47 -8.99 32.51
C GLU A 306 -1.30 -7.71 32.45
N SER A 307 -2.24 -7.63 31.51
CA SER A 307 -3.03 -6.40 31.25
C SER A 307 -3.87 -5.94 32.44
N LYS A 308 -4.34 -6.87 33.30
CA LYS A 308 -5.11 -6.56 34.51
C LYS A 308 -4.34 -5.75 35.57
N HIS A 309 -3.02 -5.65 35.45
CA HIS A 309 -2.17 -4.92 36.40
C HIS A 309 -1.67 -3.58 35.84
N LEU A 310 -2.09 -3.20 34.63
CA LEU A 310 -1.62 -1.98 33.95
C LEU A 310 -1.87 -0.69 34.75
N ASP A 311 -2.97 -0.62 35.49
CA ASP A 311 -3.33 0.58 36.28
C ASP A 311 -2.36 0.85 37.44
N ASN A 312 -1.51 -0.13 37.80
CA ASN A 312 -0.49 0.02 38.83
C ASN A 312 0.83 0.62 38.32
N TYR A 313 0.95 0.92 37.02
CA TYR A 313 2.18 1.41 36.40
C TYR A 313 2.07 2.88 36.01
N LEU A 314 3.22 3.56 35.94
CA LEU A 314 3.29 4.91 35.39
C LEU A 314 2.95 4.95 33.89
N ARG A 315 2.42 6.10 33.43
CA ARG A 315 1.97 6.34 32.05
C ARG A 315 3.03 6.01 30.99
N SER A 316 4.30 6.27 31.27
CA SER A 316 5.44 5.93 30.39
C SER A 316 5.51 4.43 30.09
N PHE A 317 5.34 3.59 31.12
CA PHE A 317 5.36 2.14 30.97
C PHE A 317 4.09 1.63 30.29
N ILE A 318 2.92 2.16 30.66
CA ILE A 318 1.64 1.83 30.01
C ILE A 318 1.72 2.08 28.51
N LEU A 319 2.31 3.21 28.08
CA LEU A 319 2.50 3.48 26.66
C LEU A 319 3.44 2.46 26.02
N LEU A 320 4.63 2.20 26.59
CA LEU A 320 5.56 1.21 26.03
C LEU A 320 4.91 -0.17 25.86
N TYR A 321 4.14 -0.61 26.86
CA TYR A 321 3.36 -1.84 26.79
C TYR A 321 2.34 -1.81 25.65
N ARG A 322 1.53 -0.76 25.57
CA ARG A 322 0.50 -0.65 24.54
C ARG A 322 1.08 -0.53 23.14
N THR A 323 2.20 0.19 22.97
CA THR A 323 2.93 0.28 21.70
C THR A 323 3.51 -1.09 21.31
N PHE A 324 4.06 -1.85 22.26
CA PHE A 324 4.53 -3.21 22.01
C PHE A 324 3.39 -4.12 21.55
N ARG A 325 2.27 -4.14 22.30
CA ARG A 325 1.08 -4.94 21.94
C ARG A 325 0.48 -4.53 20.61
N PHE A 326 0.40 -3.23 20.33
CA PHE A 326 -0.02 -2.71 19.03
C PHE A 326 0.84 -3.27 17.91
N CYS A 327 2.17 -3.23 18.04
CA CYS A 327 3.09 -3.77 17.04
C CYS A 327 2.93 -5.28 16.82
N ASN A 328 2.67 -6.06 17.88
CA ASN A 328 2.40 -7.49 17.72
C ASN A 328 1.13 -7.73 16.91
N VAL A 329 0.05 -6.99 17.20
CA VAL A 329 -1.20 -7.09 16.42
C VAL A 329 -0.98 -6.66 14.96
N LEU A 330 -0.19 -5.62 14.71
CA LEU A 330 0.18 -5.22 13.35
C LEU A 330 0.98 -6.32 12.63
N ALA A 331 1.91 -6.99 13.32
CA ALA A 331 2.67 -8.10 12.75
C ALA A 331 1.77 -9.30 12.40
N GLU A 332 0.83 -9.67 13.29
CA GLU A 332 -0.18 -10.72 13.07
C GLU A 332 -1.12 -10.41 11.89
N ARG A 333 -1.55 -9.15 11.77
CA ARG A 333 -2.49 -8.69 10.75
C ARG A 333 -1.83 -8.23 9.45
N GLY A 334 -0.49 -8.28 9.38
CA GLY A 334 0.27 -7.82 8.21
C GLY A 334 0.11 -6.33 7.91
N ALA A 335 -0.06 -5.52 8.95
CA ALA A 335 -0.35 -4.08 8.87
C ALA A 335 0.89 -3.21 9.16
N LEU A 336 2.06 -3.65 8.67
CA LEU A 336 3.33 -2.94 8.74
C LEU A 336 3.75 -2.51 7.32
N LEU A 337 4.53 -1.44 7.20
CA LEU A 337 5.10 -0.98 5.94
C LEU A 337 6.59 -0.67 6.10
N PRO A 338 7.44 -1.03 5.11
CA PRO A 338 8.85 -0.65 5.13
C PRO A 338 9.04 0.82 4.77
N ARG A 339 9.92 1.51 5.50
CA ARG A 339 10.42 2.86 5.23
C ARG A 339 11.94 2.82 5.21
N LEU A 340 12.57 3.41 4.19
CA LEU A 340 14.03 3.53 4.17
C LEU A 340 14.48 4.57 5.19
N PHE A 341 15.46 4.22 6.02
CA PHE A 341 16.04 5.08 7.06
C PHE A 341 17.52 5.29 6.80
N LYS A 342 17.93 6.57 6.74
CA LYS A 342 19.30 7.02 6.59
C LYS A 342 19.89 7.37 7.96
N THR A 343 20.99 6.69 8.31
CA THR A 343 21.68 6.81 9.61
C THR A 343 22.76 7.90 9.58
N ASP A 344 23.52 7.93 8.49
CA ASP A 344 24.53 8.95 8.18
C ASP A 344 24.57 9.08 6.64
N ASP A 345 25.57 9.74 6.06
CA ASP A 345 25.60 9.96 4.61
C ASP A 345 25.62 8.68 3.76
N GLU A 346 25.99 7.55 4.34
CA GLU A 346 26.36 6.37 3.61
C GLU A 346 25.68 5.08 4.07
N HIS A 347 25.10 5.07 5.28
CA HIS A 347 24.47 3.88 5.88
C HIS A 347 22.94 3.96 5.88
N TYR A 348 22.34 2.83 5.49
CA TYR A 348 20.90 2.67 5.34
C TYR A 348 20.39 1.42 6.06
N ARG A 349 19.13 1.46 6.50
CA ARG A 349 18.36 0.30 7.00
C ARG A 349 16.87 0.47 6.70
N ILE A 350 16.10 -0.60 6.74
CA ILE A 350 14.63 -0.53 6.69
C ILE A 350 14.04 -0.41 8.09
N GLN A 351 13.12 0.52 8.26
CA GLN A 351 12.21 0.63 9.39
C GLN A 351 10.85 0.07 9.02
N TRP A 352 10.37 -0.94 9.74
CA TRP A 352 8.99 -1.41 9.62
C TRP A 352 8.09 -0.56 10.50
N ILE A 353 7.26 0.27 9.89
CA ILE A 353 6.37 1.20 10.59
C ILE A 353 4.90 0.77 10.47
N PRO A 354 3.99 1.27 11.32
CA PRO A 354 2.56 1.03 11.14
C PRO A 354 2.06 1.49 9.77
N ALA A 355 1.20 0.69 9.14
CA ALA A 355 0.58 1.00 7.85
C ALA A 355 -0.51 2.08 7.97
N LEU A 356 -0.12 3.31 8.31
CA LEU A 356 -1.01 4.45 8.58
C LEU A 356 -1.85 4.91 7.36
N ILE A 357 -1.60 4.33 6.18
CA ILE A 357 -2.49 4.48 5.02
C ILE A 357 -3.85 3.82 5.21
N ASN A 358 -3.94 2.81 6.09
CA ASN A 358 -5.21 2.20 6.45
C ASN A 358 -5.85 2.97 7.63
N ALA A 359 -7.13 3.30 7.49
CA ALA A 359 -7.86 4.11 8.45
C ALA A 359 -8.00 3.44 9.83
N SER A 360 -8.16 2.11 9.90
CA SER A 360 -8.26 1.39 11.18
C SER A 360 -6.96 1.44 11.96
N VAL A 361 -5.82 1.24 11.27
CA VAL A 361 -4.48 1.34 11.85
C VAL A 361 -4.21 2.76 12.31
N LYS A 362 -4.56 3.76 11.49
CA LYS A 362 -4.39 5.18 11.82
C LYS A 362 -5.19 5.57 13.06
N LYS A 363 -6.47 5.17 13.14
CA LYS A 363 -7.32 5.46 14.31
C LYS A 363 -6.69 4.98 15.60
N VAL A 364 -6.26 3.71 15.65
CA VAL A 364 -5.64 3.13 16.85
C VAL A 364 -4.28 3.80 17.16
N PHE A 365 -3.53 4.20 16.13
CA PHE A 365 -2.30 4.96 16.31
C PHE A 365 -2.56 6.35 16.90
N ASP A 366 -3.58 7.06 16.44
CA ASP A 366 -3.98 8.37 16.96
C ASP A 366 -4.47 8.24 18.43
N ASP A 367 -5.20 7.16 18.76
CA ASP A 367 -5.59 6.85 20.14
C ASP A 367 -4.37 6.62 21.04
N LEU A 368 -3.34 5.92 20.56
CA LEU A 368 -2.06 5.76 21.28
C LEU A 368 -1.32 7.10 21.44
N LEU A 369 -1.41 7.99 20.46
CA LEU A 369 -0.76 9.29 20.50
C LEU A 369 -1.32 10.17 21.64
N LEU A 370 -2.61 10.05 21.96
CA LEU A 370 -3.21 10.72 23.13
C LEU A 370 -2.58 10.28 24.45
N TRP A 371 -2.03 9.06 24.52
CA TRP A 371 -1.33 8.54 25.68
C TRP A 371 0.14 9.01 25.77
N TYR A 372 0.69 9.58 24.70
CA TYR A 372 2.11 9.92 24.59
C TYR A 372 2.56 11.00 25.61
N PRO A 373 3.52 10.71 26.51
CA PRO A 373 4.14 11.71 27.39
C PRO A 373 5.12 12.58 26.61
N VAL A 374 5.10 13.90 26.83
CA VAL A 374 5.95 14.87 26.11
C VAL A 374 7.45 14.54 26.20
N ASP A 375 7.91 14.01 27.33
CA ASP A 375 9.33 13.72 27.59
C ASP A 375 9.73 12.25 27.41
N LEU A 376 8.84 11.40 26.87
CA LEU A 376 9.12 9.96 26.76
C LEU A 376 10.31 9.67 25.84
N LEU A 377 10.34 10.26 24.64
CA LEU A 377 11.43 10.06 23.69
C LEU A 377 12.11 11.40 23.38
N GLN A 378 13.42 11.43 23.60
CA GLN A 378 14.26 12.57 23.28
C GLN A 378 15.39 12.15 22.33
N ILE A 379 15.86 13.10 21.51
CA ILE A 379 16.86 12.85 20.47
C ILE A 379 18.21 13.35 20.94
N SER A 380 19.23 12.51 20.84
CA SER A 380 20.62 12.86 21.13
C SER A 380 21.35 13.30 19.87
N ASN A 381 22.12 14.38 19.99
CA ASN A 381 23.05 14.84 18.95
C ASN A 381 24.37 14.03 18.91
N LEU A 382 24.52 13.00 19.74
CA LEU A 382 25.71 12.12 19.74
C LEU A 382 25.45 10.81 18.97
N SER A 383 26.53 10.28 18.38
CA SER A 383 26.59 8.88 17.93
C SER A 383 26.74 7.94 19.13
N VAL A 384 26.17 6.72 19.02
CA VAL A 384 26.19 5.67 20.07
C VAL A 384 27.61 5.33 20.54
N ASN A 385 28.61 5.47 19.66
CA ASN A 385 30.00 5.16 19.98
C ASN A 385 30.70 6.19 20.88
N ALA A 386 30.20 7.43 20.96
CA ALA A 386 30.71 8.42 21.91
C ALA A 386 30.40 8.06 23.37
N LYS A 387 29.41 7.18 23.59
CA LYS A 387 28.97 6.69 24.90
C LYS A 387 30.05 5.85 25.62
N LYS A 388 30.84 5.05 24.89
CA LYS A 388 31.89 4.19 25.48
C LYS A 388 33.05 4.95 26.13
N LYS A 389 33.27 6.23 25.78
CA LYS A 389 34.29 7.09 26.42
C LYS A 389 33.75 7.90 27.60
N SER A 390 32.44 8.15 27.66
CA SER A 390 31.82 8.99 28.70
C SER A 390 31.46 8.23 29.97
N LEU A 391 31.28 6.91 29.91
CA LEU A 391 30.86 6.09 31.07
C LEU A 391 32.02 5.47 31.86
N SER A 392 33.28 5.61 31.42
CA SER A 392 34.46 5.04 32.09
C SER A 392 35.36 6.06 32.79
N GLY A 393 35.00 7.35 32.80
CA GLY A 393 35.82 8.41 33.40
C GLY A 393 35.03 9.30 34.34
N LYS A 394 35.46 9.36 35.61
CA LYS A 394 35.01 10.30 36.63
C LYS A 394 35.17 11.76 36.16
N SER A 395 34.17 12.32 35.48
CA SER A 395 33.98 13.76 35.24
C SER A 395 32.69 13.99 34.44
N ALA A 396 31.55 14.02 35.11
CA ALA A 396 30.30 14.51 34.52
C ALA A 396 30.34 16.04 34.42
N LYS A 397 30.79 16.57 33.27
CA LYS A 397 30.45 17.94 32.84
C LYS A 397 30.01 17.89 31.38
N SER A 398 28.76 18.30 31.18
CA SER A 398 27.94 18.36 29.96
C SER A 398 27.62 17.02 29.28
N THR A 399 26.56 16.36 29.75
CA THR A 399 25.70 15.57 28.85
C THR A 399 25.24 16.48 27.71
N PRO A 400 25.32 16.05 26.43
CA PRO A 400 24.83 16.84 25.31
C PRO A 400 23.34 17.18 25.51
N PRO A 401 22.87 18.33 25.00
CA PRO A 401 21.45 18.68 25.10
C PRO A 401 20.60 17.65 24.33
N LEU A 402 19.63 17.06 25.02
CA LEU A 402 18.60 16.21 24.43
C LEU A 402 17.54 17.10 23.77
N LEU A 403 17.20 16.81 22.53
CA LEU A 403 16.23 17.56 21.74
C LEU A 403 14.84 16.90 21.82
N PRO A 404 13.76 17.69 21.88
CA PRO A 404 12.40 17.15 21.86
C PRO A 404 12.08 16.53 20.49
N ALA A 405 11.37 15.41 20.49
CA ALA A 405 10.88 14.75 19.29
C ALA A 405 9.42 15.14 18.99
N LYS A 406 9.02 15.15 17.72
CA LYS A 406 7.62 15.25 17.32
C LYS A 406 6.89 13.98 17.81
N PRO A 407 5.76 14.10 18.54
CA PRO A 407 5.09 12.93 19.12
C PRO A 407 4.75 11.81 18.12
N GLU A 408 4.22 12.14 16.93
CA GLU A 408 3.90 11.14 15.90
C GLU A 408 5.15 10.37 15.42
N GLU A 409 6.24 11.08 15.11
CA GLU A 409 7.46 10.44 14.63
C GLU A 409 8.16 9.67 15.76
N ALA A 410 8.09 10.16 16.99
CA ALA A 410 8.61 9.47 18.15
C ALA A 410 7.87 8.16 18.42
N LEU A 411 6.53 8.18 18.38
CA LEU A 411 5.71 6.97 18.49
C LEU A 411 5.99 6.03 17.30
N THR A 412 6.16 6.55 16.09
CA THR A 412 6.52 5.77 14.91
C THR A 412 7.89 5.09 15.06
N LEU A 413 8.89 5.76 15.64
CA LEU A 413 10.20 5.18 15.95
C LEU A 413 10.10 4.06 16.98
N LEU A 414 9.29 4.24 18.03
CA LEU A 414 9.02 3.19 19.03
C LEU A 414 8.34 1.98 18.39
N CYS A 415 7.32 2.22 17.55
CA CYS A 415 6.68 1.16 16.80
C CYS A 415 7.69 0.41 15.91
N SER A 416 8.56 1.14 15.22
CA SER A 416 9.61 0.55 14.39
C SER A 416 10.57 -0.30 15.18
N PHE A 417 10.99 0.11 16.38
CA PHE A 417 11.86 -0.70 17.22
C PHE A 417 11.26 -2.07 17.55
N PHE A 418 9.99 -2.11 17.96
CA PHE A 418 9.30 -3.37 18.28
C PHE A 418 9.02 -4.20 17.01
N ALA A 419 8.51 -3.56 15.95
CA ALA A 419 8.20 -4.23 14.69
C ALA A 419 9.45 -4.82 14.02
N ASN A 420 10.56 -4.08 13.92
CA ASN A 420 11.82 -4.58 13.38
C ASN A 420 12.36 -5.76 14.20
N THR A 421 12.14 -5.80 15.52
CA THR A 421 12.58 -6.93 16.35
C THR A 421 11.76 -8.19 16.07
N SER A 422 10.44 -8.06 15.95
CA SER A 422 9.55 -9.17 15.54
C SER A 422 9.93 -9.69 14.14
N VAL A 423 10.07 -8.80 13.16
CA VAL A 423 10.48 -9.12 11.79
C VAL A 423 11.85 -9.83 11.78
N GLN A 424 12.84 -9.31 12.51
CA GLN A 424 14.17 -9.91 12.61
C GLN A 424 14.14 -11.30 13.24
N ALA A 425 13.36 -11.50 14.30
CA ALA A 425 13.21 -12.81 14.92
C ALA A 425 12.57 -13.82 13.97
N CYS A 426 11.52 -13.41 13.23
CA CYS A 426 10.90 -14.26 12.21
C CYS A 426 11.87 -14.62 11.09
N TYR A 427 12.63 -13.64 10.59
CA TYR A 427 13.67 -13.86 9.61
C TYR A 427 14.65 -14.90 10.16
N ASN A 428 15.34 -14.65 11.26
CA ASN A 428 16.39 -15.53 11.78
C ASN A 428 15.93 -16.97 12.06
N ASN A 429 14.67 -17.17 12.46
CA ASN A 429 14.10 -18.51 12.66
C ASN A 429 13.83 -19.29 11.37
N ALA A 430 13.66 -18.61 10.23
CA ALA A 430 13.28 -19.26 8.98
C ALA A 430 14.43 -20.03 8.29
N GLY A 431 15.68 -19.82 8.70
CA GLY A 431 16.86 -20.45 8.10
C GLY A 431 17.05 -20.03 6.63
N HIS A 432 17.88 -19.02 6.39
CA HIS A 432 18.06 -18.49 5.03
C HIS A 432 19.17 -19.21 4.28
N SER A 433 19.00 -19.33 2.97
CA SER A 433 20.03 -19.87 2.09
C SER A 433 21.26 -18.96 2.07
N THR A 434 22.38 -19.46 2.58
CA THR A 434 23.70 -18.82 2.45
C THR A 434 24.22 -18.81 1.00
N LYS A 435 23.52 -19.49 0.08
CA LYS A 435 23.89 -19.61 -1.35
C LYS A 435 23.31 -18.50 -2.24
N ALA A 436 22.53 -17.56 -1.69
CA ALA A 436 22.05 -16.42 -2.47
C ALA A 436 23.22 -15.56 -2.97
N PRO A 437 23.12 -14.93 -4.16
CA PRO A 437 24.09 -13.94 -4.60
C PRO A 437 24.28 -12.83 -3.55
N ASP A 438 25.49 -12.31 -3.43
CA ASP A 438 25.85 -11.35 -2.39
C ASP A 438 24.94 -10.10 -2.37
N HIS A 439 24.60 -9.59 -3.57
CA HIS A 439 23.65 -8.49 -3.74
C HIS A 439 22.27 -8.81 -3.15
N ASP A 440 21.65 -9.92 -3.56
CA ASP A 440 20.30 -10.29 -3.11
C ASP A 440 20.29 -10.56 -1.60
N ARG A 441 21.36 -11.15 -1.06
CA ARG A 441 21.55 -11.33 0.39
C ARG A 441 21.59 -9.99 1.11
N LYS A 442 22.37 -9.03 0.63
CA LYS A 442 22.49 -7.68 1.21
C LYS A 442 21.14 -6.96 1.24
N ILE A 443 20.32 -7.07 0.20
CA ILE A 443 18.97 -6.49 0.18
C ILE A 443 18.04 -7.21 1.18
N ASN A 444 18.10 -8.55 1.27
CA ASN A 444 17.29 -9.30 2.24
C ASN A 444 17.68 -8.96 3.70
N GLU A 445 18.97 -8.83 3.99
CA GLU A 445 19.48 -8.39 5.30
C GLU A 445 19.03 -6.96 5.63
N LEU A 446 19.07 -6.05 4.66
CA LEU A 446 18.58 -4.67 4.80
C LEU A 446 17.09 -4.62 5.17
N PHE A 447 16.25 -5.45 4.54
CA PHE A 447 14.80 -5.47 4.77
C PHE A 447 14.37 -6.23 6.01
N PHE A 448 15.00 -7.37 6.32
CA PHE A 448 14.46 -8.32 7.28
C PHE A 448 15.36 -8.61 8.48
N ASP A 449 16.67 -8.38 8.38
CA ASP A 449 17.62 -8.66 9.48
C ASP A 449 18.01 -7.40 10.28
N ASN A 450 17.38 -6.25 9.99
CA ASN A 450 17.66 -4.99 10.69
C ASN A 450 19.16 -4.58 10.68
N LYS A 451 19.93 -5.05 9.67
CA LYS A 451 21.35 -4.73 9.50
C LYS A 451 21.53 -3.40 8.78
N LEU A 452 22.58 -2.68 9.17
CA LEU A 452 23.04 -1.47 8.48
C LEU A 452 23.90 -1.87 7.28
N HIS A 453 23.59 -1.32 6.12
CA HIS A 453 24.40 -1.51 4.92
C HIS A 453 24.79 -0.19 4.29
N ARG A 454 25.98 -0.18 3.70
CA ARG A 454 26.54 0.92 2.90
C ARG A 454 26.62 0.52 1.43
N PHE A 455 26.36 1.46 0.53
CA PHE A 455 26.29 1.23 -0.92
C PHE A 455 27.27 2.14 -1.68
N GLU A 456 28.57 1.88 -1.53
CA GLU A 456 29.65 2.68 -2.15
C GLU A 456 29.99 2.29 -3.58
N ASN A 457 29.80 1.01 -3.92
CA ASN A 457 30.19 0.48 -5.22
C ASN A 457 29.39 1.20 -6.31
N PHE A 458 30.05 1.47 -7.45
CA PHE A 458 29.41 2.18 -8.56
C PHE A 458 28.10 1.51 -9.01
N SER A 459 28.02 0.18 -8.98
CA SER A 459 26.83 -0.62 -9.36
C SER A 459 25.71 -0.64 -8.30
N GLU A 460 25.97 -0.07 -7.12
CA GLU A 460 25.10 -0.17 -5.95
C GLU A 460 24.61 1.19 -5.44
N LYS A 461 25.30 2.28 -5.81
CA LYS A 461 25.03 3.63 -5.29
C LYS A 461 23.59 4.12 -5.52
N GLU A 462 22.91 3.64 -6.57
CA GLU A 462 21.52 4.01 -6.86
C GLU A 462 20.47 3.14 -6.16
N ILE A 463 20.89 2.06 -5.48
CA ILE A 463 19.99 1.15 -4.78
C ILE A 463 19.14 1.89 -3.73
N PRO A 464 19.69 2.74 -2.83
CA PRO A 464 18.89 3.44 -1.82
C PRO A 464 17.81 4.33 -2.45
N ASN A 465 18.15 5.08 -3.49
CA ASN A 465 17.20 5.93 -4.20
C ASN A 465 16.12 5.10 -4.90
N THR A 466 16.50 3.99 -5.54
CA THR A 466 15.56 3.08 -6.20
C THR A 466 14.59 2.44 -5.20
N ILE A 467 15.06 2.05 -4.01
CA ILE A 467 14.22 1.56 -2.92
C ILE A 467 13.28 2.67 -2.45
N GLN A 468 13.78 3.88 -2.23
CA GLN A 468 12.97 5.00 -1.75
C GLN A 468 11.86 5.38 -2.74
N LEU A 469 12.17 5.47 -4.03
CA LEU A 469 11.19 5.67 -5.11
C LEU A 469 10.15 4.56 -5.13
N TRP A 470 10.59 3.30 -5.01
CA TRP A 470 9.70 2.16 -4.94
C TRP A 470 8.73 2.23 -3.76
N LEU A 471 9.20 2.67 -2.59
CA LEU A 471 8.40 2.81 -1.37
C LEU A 471 7.52 4.08 -1.36
N SER A 472 7.88 5.12 -2.11
CA SER A 472 7.20 6.43 -2.10
C SER A 472 5.68 6.35 -2.33
N ARG A 473 5.23 5.39 -3.14
CA ARG A 473 3.80 5.12 -3.43
C ARG A 473 2.95 4.88 -2.18
N PHE A 474 3.53 4.37 -1.10
CA PHE A 474 2.83 4.10 0.15
C PHE A 474 2.73 5.32 1.06
N TYR A 475 3.33 6.45 0.66
CA TYR A 475 3.42 7.66 1.47
C TYR A 475 2.77 8.87 0.80
N ILE A 476 2.13 8.69 -0.36
CA ILE A 476 1.45 9.75 -1.12
C ILE A 476 0.42 10.49 -0.24
N SER A 477 -0.37 9.76 0.54
CA SER A 477 -1.42 10.35 1.40
C SER A 477 -0.89 11.14 2.60
N LYS A 478 0.39 10.99 2.96
CA LYS A 478 1.02 11.73 4.08
C LYS A 478 1.72 13.02 3.64
N LYS A 479 1.90 13.22 2.34
CA LYS A 479 2.52 14.43 1.83
C LYS A 479 1.59 15.63 2.01
N ASP A 480 2.15 16.82 1.90
CA ASP A 480 1.40 18.08 1.99
C ASP A 480 0.23 18.12 1.01
N PHE A 481 0.42 17.57 -0.19
CA PHE A 481 -0.60 17.46 -1.23
C PHE A 481 -0.84 16.01 -1.58
N SER A 482 -2.12 15.62 -1.67
CA SER A 482 -2.49 14.27 -2.08
C SER A 482 -3.60 14.28 -3.13
N PRO A 483 -3.55 13.37 -4.12
CA PRO A 483 -4.57 13.28 -5.14
C PRO A 483 -5.87 12.71 -4.58
N VAL A 484 -7.00 13.14 -5.14
CA VAL A 484 -8.34 12.65 -4.84
C VAL A 484 -9.06 12.41 -6.16
N LEU A 485 -9.62 11.22 -6.35
CA LEU A 485 -10.37 10.88 -7.56
C LEU A 485 -11.86 11.13 -7.33
N LYS A 486 -12.44 12.10 -8.03
CA LYS A 486 -13.87 12.40 -7.96
C LYS A 486 -14.58 11.85 -9.18
N VAL A 487 -15.62 11.05 -8.96
CA VAL A 487 -16.46 10.50 -10.02
C VAL A 487 -17.74 11.33 -10.12
N ASN A 488 -18.09 11.75 -11.33
CA ASN A 488 -19.33 12.47 -11.66
C ASN A 488 -20.14 11.65 -12.68
N GLU A 489 -21.47 11.67 -12.55
CA GLU A 489 -22.37 11.11 -13.56
C GLU A 489 -22.61 12.10 -14.70
N LYS A 490 -22.72 11.59 -15.94
CA LYS A 490 -23.13 12.34 -17.14
C LYS A 490 -24.52 11.88 -17.61
N GLU A 491 -25.20 12.76 -18.35
CA GLU A 491 -26.56 12.52 -18.85
C GLU A 491 -26.70 11.28 -19.74
N ASN A 492 -25.64 10.91 -20.48
CA ASN A 492 -25.64 9.76 -21.40
C ASN A 492 -25.25 8.41 -20.75
N ASN A 493 -25.55 8.18 -19.46
CA ASN A 493 -25.05 7.02 -18.70
C ASN A 493 -23.52 6.86 -18.75
N GLY A 494 -22.80 7.98 -18.92
CA GLY A 494 -21.35 8.05 -18.88
C GLY A 494 -20.85 8.47 -17.50
N PHE A 495 -19.59 8.20 -17.22
CA PHE A 495 -18.91 8.64 -16.01
C PHE A 495 -17.74 9.54 -16.37
N GLU A 496 -17.57 10.60 -15.58
CA GLU A 496 -16.43 11.49 -15.66
C GLU A 496 -15.60 11.34 -14.38
N VAL A 497 -14.30 11.06 -14.52
CA VAL A 497 -13.37 11.04 -13.40
C VAL A 497 -12.50 12.30 -13.46
N GLU A 498 -12.60 13.10 -12.41
CA GLU A 498 -11.85 14.33 -12.21
C GLU A 498 -10.79 14.12 -11.13
N VAL A 499 -9.58 14.60 -11.42
CA VAL A 499 -8.47 14.59 -10.46
C VAL A 499 -8.50 15.89 -9.67
N LEU A 500 -8.61 15.75 -8.36
CA LEU A 500 -8.55 16.84 -7.40
C LEU A 500 -7.27 16.71 -6.55
N ILE A 501 -6.82 17.82 -5.98
CA ILE A 501 -5.70 17.90 -5.06
C ILE A 501 -6.21 18.36 -3.70
N LYS A 502 -5.82 17.64 -2.66
CA LYS A 502 -6.11 17.96 -1.26
C LYS A 502 -4.85 18.45 -0.56
N ASP A 503 -4.94 19.61 0.07
CA ASP A 503 -3.93 20.10 1.00
C ASP A 503 -4.14 19.46 2.39
N ASN A 504 -3.21 18.62 2.81
CA ASN A 504 -3.23 17.94 4.10
C ASN A 504 -2.74 18.84 5.26
N THR A 505 -2.08 19.96 4.95
CA THR A 505 -1.65 20.97 5.94
C THR A 505 -2.80 21.88 6.36
N ALA A 506 -3.78 22.08 5.47
CA ALA A 506 -4.97 22.89 5.69
C ALA A 506 -6.26 22.06 5.48
N PRO A 507 -6.58 21.09 6.36
CA PRO A 507 -7.67 20.13 6.15
C PRO A 507 -9.08 20.73 6.08
N MET A 508 -9.24 22.00 6.48
CA MET A 508 -10.51 22.73 6.41
C MET A 508 -10.72 23.45 5.06
N GLN A 509 -9.71 23.49 4.19
CA GLN A 509 -9.85 24.08 2.86
C GLN A 509 -10.52 23.11 1.89
N PRO A 510 -11.33 23.61 0.93
CA PRO A 510 -11.93 22.78 -0.09
C PRO A 510 -10.85 22.16 -0.98
N VAL A 511 -11.06 20.91 -1.39
CA VAL A 511 -10.24 20.26 -2.42
C VAL A 511 -10.35 21.02 -3.73
N GLU A 512 -9.22 21.27 -4.38
CA GLU A 512 -9.14 22.02 -5.64
C GLU A 512 -8.95 21.08 -6.83
N SER A 513 -9.29 21.53 -8.04
CA SER A 513 -9.05 20.73 -9.25
C SER A 513 -7.57 20.75 -9.63
N LEU A 514 -7.09 19.69 -10.28
CA LEU A 514 -5.73 19.64 -10.81
C LEU A 514 -5.45 20.86 -11.72
N TYR A 515 -6.40 21.28 -12.53
CA TYR A 515 -6.26 22.45 -13.39
C TYR A 515 -6.03 23.76 -12.62
N ALA A 516 -6.75 23.96 -11.50
CA ALA A 516 -6.55 25.14 -10.66
C ALA A 516 -5.18 25.09 -9.96
N PHE A 517 -4.81 23.94 -9.42
CA PHE A 517 -3.53 23.72 -8.76
C PHE A 517 -2.34 23.95 -9.72
N MET A 518 -2.45 23.48 -10.96
CA MET A 518 -1.41 23.66 -11.98
C MET A 518 -1.26 25.11 -12.47
N LYS A 519 -2.19 26.02 -12.15
CA LYS A 519 -2.07 27.45 -12.49
C LYS A 519 -1.26 28.25 -11.48
N SER A 520 -1.12 27.79 -10.25
CA SER A 520 -0.55 28.58 -9.15
C SER A 520 0.99 28.70 -9.17
N GLU A 521 1.64 28.41 -10.31
CA GLU A 521 3.10 28.36 -10.55
C GLU A 521 3.96 28.17 -9.28
N SER A 522 3.95 26.96 -8.74
CA SER A 522 4.74 26.63 -7.54
C SER A 522 5.44 25.28 -7.69
N ASP A 523 6.60 25.11 -7.07
CA ASP A 523 7.37 23.85 -7.07
C ASP A 523 6.56 22.65 -6.57
N LYS A 524 5.50 22.91 -5.79
CA LYS A 524 4.55 21.92 -5.27
C LYS A 524 3.82 21.16 -6.38
N GLN A 525 3.68 21.75 -7.56
CA GLN A 525 3.04 21.12 -8.73
C GLN A 525 3.78 19.86 -9.16
N PHE A 526 5.11 19.90 -9.16
CA PHE A 526 5.94 18.78 -9.57
C PHE A 526 5.79 17.58 -8.62
N SER A 527 5.71 17.82 -7.31
CA SER A 527 5.46 16.76 -6.32
C SER A 527 4.14 16.04 -6.58
N ALA A 528 3.06 16.80 -6.85
CA ALA A 528 1.76 16.22 -7.17
C ALA A 528 1.77 15.46 -8.51
N LEU A 529 2.45 15.99 -9.53
CA LEU A 529 2.62 15.30 -10.82
C LEU A 529 3.39 13.99 -10.68
N LYS A 530 4.47 13.98 -9.87
CA LYS A 530 5.24 12.77 -9.55
C LYS A 530 4.32 11.70 -8.97
N ASP A 531 3.50 12.06 -7.99
CA ASP A 531 2.60 11.13 -7.32
C ASP A 531 1.44 10.66 -8.22
N LEU A 532 0.86 11.56 -9.01
CA LEU A 532 -0.16 11.20 -10.00
C LEU A 532 0.37 10.22 -11.04
N HIS A 533 1.61 10.42 -11.49
CA HIS A 533 2.23 9.52 -12.44
C HIS A 533 2.42 8.10 -11.88
N LEU A 534 2.70 7.95 -10.58
CA LEU A 534 2.75 6.62 -9.94
C LEU A 534 1.42 5.85 -10.08
N LEU A 535 0.30 6.56 -10.18
CA LEU A 535 -1.04 5.97 -10.31
C LEU A 535 -1.39 5.57 -11.74
N THR A 536 -0.65 6.06 -12.75
CA THR A 536 -0.86 5.69 -14.16
C THR A 536 -0.65 4.18 -14.39
N HIS A 537 0.12 3.52 -13.53
CA HIS A 537 0.26 2.06 -13.54
C HIS A 537 -1.08 1.33 -13.32
N TYR A 538 -1.99 1.92 -12.54
CA TYR A 538 -3.30 1.37 -12.23
C TYR A 538 -4.40 1.97 -13.11
N LEU A 539 -4.28 3.26 -13.45
CA LEU A 539 -5.24 3.98 -14.29
C LEU A 539 -4.49 4.72 -15.42
N PRO A 540 -4.16 4.04 -16.54
CA PRO A 540 -3.34 4.61 -17.61
C PRO A 540 -3.89 5.90 -18.22
N ASP A 541 -5.22 6.08 -18.20
CA ASP A 541 -5.87 7.27 -18.75
C ASP A 541 -5.46 8.56 -18.03
N LEU A 542 -4.92 8.46 -16.79
CA LEU A 542 -4.36 9.61 -16.07
C LEU A 542 -3.25 10.32 -16.85
N ASN A 543 -2.59 9.64 -17.81
CA ASN A 543 -1.62 10.27 -18.70
C ASN A 543 -2.23 11.47 -19.46
N HIS A 544 -3.49 11.38 -19.89
CA HIS A 544 -4.19 12.47 -20.58
C HIS A 544 -4.47 13.65 -19.64
N ALA A 545 -4.90 13.37 -18.40
CA ALA A 545 -5.12 14.39 -17.39
C ALA A 545 -3.80 15.11 -17.02
N ILE A 546 -2.69 14.37 -16.91
CA ILE A 546 -1.37 14.94 -16.64
C ILE A 546 -0.89 15.80 -17.81
N ALA A 547 -0.91 15.27 -19.04
CA ALA A 547 -0.45 15.98 -20.24
C ALA A 547 -1.21 17.29 -20.47
N SER A 548 -2.52 17.30 -20.21
CA SER A 548 -3.38 18.48 -20.36
C SER A 548 -3.35 19.45 -19.17
N LYS A 549 -2.51 19.21 -18.14
CA LYS A 549 -2.50 19.96 -16.86
C LYS A 549 -3.88 19.99 -16.18
N GLY A 550 -4.62 18.89 -16.26
CA GLY A 550 -5.95 18.73 -15.67
C GLY A 550 -7.08 19.42 -16.44
N LYS A 551 -6.84 19.93 -17.66
CA LYS A 551 -7.90 20.51 -18.51
C LYS A 551 -8.84 19.43 -19.04
N GLU A 552 -8.28 18.31 -19.48
CA GLU A 552 -9.05 17.18 -19.95
C GLU A 552 -9.45 16.31 -18.77
N LYS A 553 -10.71 15.89 -18.79
CA LYS A 553 -11.27 14.99 -17.79
C LYS A 553 -11.37 13.60 -18.38
N LEU A 554 -11.31 12.58 -17.53
CA LEU A 554 -11.36 11.20 -17.98
C LEU A 554 -12.82 10.81 -18.19
N HIS A 555 -13.14 10.28 -19.36
CA HIS A 555 -14.50 9.90 -19.72
C HIS A 555 -14.61 8.39 -19.92
N TYR A 556 -15.57 7.78 -19.24
CA TYR A 556 -15.81 6.35 -19.26
C TYR A 556 -17.26 6.05 -19.67
N THR A 557 -17.42 4.95 -20.38
CA THR A 557 -18.73 4.33 -20.61
C THR A 557 -19.17 3.53 -19.39
N SER A 558 -20.46 3.18 -19.31
CA SER A 558 -20.97 2.33 -18.22
C SER A 558 -20.25 0.98 -18.08
N GLN A 559 -19.78 0.41 -19.20
CA GLN A 559 -19.05 -0.85 -19.21
C GLN A 559 -17.61 -0.68 -18.71
N THR A 560 -16.86 0.25 -19.30
CA THR A 560 -15.45 0.50 -18.93
C THR A 560 -15.33 1.01 -17.50
N PHE A 561 -16.26 1.85 -17.04
CA PHE A 561 -16.26 2.34 -15.67
C PHE A 561 -16.54 1.23 -14.65
N ALA A 562 -17.29 0.18 -15.00
CA ALA A 562 -17.57 -0.94 -14.10
C ALA A 562 -16.28 -1.67 -13.68
N GLU A 563 -15.33 -1.82 -14.61
CA GLU A 563 -13.99 -2.38 -14.34
C GLU A 563 -13.17 -1.44 -13.46
N VAL A 564 -13.21 -0.13 -13.74
CA VAL A 564 -12.54 0.89 -12.92
C VAL A 564 -13.09 0.87 -11.49
N LEU A 565 -14.40 0.81 -11.32
CA LEU A 565 -15.08 0.84 -10.02
C LEU A 565 -14.80 -0.39 -9.16
N THR A 566 -14.74 -1.58 -9.76
CA THR A 566 -14.61 -2.85 -9.03
C THR A 566 -13.16 -3.33 -8.88
N GLY A 567 -12.27 -2.99 -9.82
CA GLY A 567 -10.85 -3.37 -9.79
C GLY A 567 -9.93 -2.23 -9.36
N ILE A 568 -9.97 -1.11 -10.10
CA ILE A 568 -8.95 -0.05 -9.99
C ILE A 568 -9.16 0.84 -8.76
N LEU A 569 -10.38 1.34 -8.52
CA LEU A 569 -10.65 2.23 -7.39
C LEU A 569 -10.36 1.58 -6.03
N PRO A 570 -10.72 0.31 -5.77
CA PRO A 570 -10.30 -0.38 -4.54
C PRO A 570 -8.78 -0.47 -4.40
N ALA A 571 -8.05 -0.77 -5.48
CA ALA A 571 -6.59 -0.81 -5.46
C ALA A 571 -5.97 0.56 -5.16
N ILE A 572 -6.50 1.64 -5.73
CA ILE A 572 -6.07 3.02 -5.47
C ILE A 572 -6.34 3.41 -4.02
N ARG A 573 -7.50 3.05 -3.45
CA ARG A 573 -7.81 3.28 -2.03
C ARG A 573 -6.81 2.61 -1.08
N LEU A 574 -6.25 1.46 -1.46
CA LEU A 574 -5.23 0.78 -0.66
C LEU A 574 -3.93 1.58 -0.54
N PHE A 575 -3.65 2.53 -1.44
CA PHE A 575 -2.55 3.50 -1.31
C PHE A 575 -2.90 4.71 -0.42
N GLY A 576 -4.08 4.71 0.20
CA GLY A 576 -4.59 5.82 1.02
C GLY A 576 -5.14 6.99 0.21
N ILE A 577 -5.42 6.79 -1.09
CA ILE A 577 -5.97 7.81 -1.96
C ILE A 577 -7.49 7.85 -1.82
N GLN A 578 -8.01 9.05 -1.58
CA GLN A 578 -9.45 9.25 -1.40
C GLN A 578 -10.16 9.20 -2.75
N THR A 579 -11.29 8.49 -2.79
CA THR A 579 -12.18 8.46 -3.95
C THR A 579 -13.55 9.01 -3.55
N LEU A 580 -14.05 10.02 -4.26
CA LEU A 580 -15.36 10.60 -4.04
C LEU A 580 -16.34 10.02 -5.07
N LEU A 581 -17.26 9.18 -4.60
CA LEU A 581 -18.30 8.55 -5.43
C LEU A 581 -19.66 9.23 -5.23
N PRO A 582 -20.48 9.38 -6.29
CA PRO A 582 -21.89 9.74 -6.19
C PRO A 582 -22.65 8.77 -5.28
N LYS A 583 -23.67 9.26 -4.56
CA LYS A 583 -24.44 8.45 -3.59
C LYS A 583 -25.04 7.18 -4.21
N SER A 584 -25.52 7.29 -5.45
CA SER A 584 -26.03 6.23 -6.33
C SER A 584 -25.04 5.09 -6.62
N LEU A 585 -23.72 5.36 -6.57
CA LEU A 585 -22.65 4.39 -6.82
C LEU A 585 -21.99 3.86 -5.54
N GLN A 586 -22.29 4.44 -4.38
CA GLN A 586 -21.76 3.96 -3.10
C GLN A 586 -22.33 2.60 -2.72
N TYR A 587 -23.56 2.30 -3.16
CA TYR A 587 -24.26 1.06 -2.91
C TYR A 587 -24.73 0.45 -4.24
N LEU A 588 -23.88 -0.39 -4.84
CA LEU A 588 -24.24 -1.13 -6.04
C LEU A 588 -25.23 -2.24 -5.71
N LEU A 589 -26.35 -2.26 -6.42
CA LEU A 589 -27.30 -3.36 -6.37
C LEU A 589 -26.80 -4.52 -7.22
N LYS A 590 -27.04 -5.75 -6.77
CA LYS A 590 -26.83 -6.97 -7.54
C LYS A 590 -28.17 -7.60 -7.91
N PRO A 591 -28.35 -8.08 -9.15
CA PRO A 591 -29.56 -8.78 -9.53
C PRO A 591 -29.65 -10.12 -8.80
N ARG A 592 -30.84 -10.44 -8.26
CA ARG A 592 -31.12 -11.72 -7.61
C ARG A 592 -32.40 -12.33 -8.15
N VAL A 593 -32.39 -13.62 -8.44
CA VAL A 593 -33.62 -14.36 -8.79
C VAL A 593 -34.51 -14.42 -7.55
N THR A 594 -35.78 -14.10 -7.73
CA THR A 594 -36.81 -14.18 -6.69
C THR A 594 -38.10 -14.72 -7.29
N VAL A 595 -39.11 -14.88 -6.46
CA VAL A 595 -40.46 -15.27 -6.86
C VAL A 595 -41.45 -14.14 -6.59
N SER A 596 -42.45 -14.02 -7.45
CA SER A 596 -43.67 -13.27 -7.21
C SER A 596 -44.77 -14.26 -6.83
N LEU A 597 -45.46 -14.02 -5.70
CA LEU A 597 -46.48 -14.92 -5.16
C LEU A 597 -47.85 -14.25 -5.22
N THR A 598 -48.82 -14.99 -5.73
CA THR A 598 -50.22 -14.58 -5.85
C THR A 598 -51.14 -15.63 -5.26
N SER A 599 -52.31 -15.22 -4.78
CA SER A 599 -53.27 -16.16 -4.24
C SER A 599 -54.05 -16.89 -5.35
N ASN A 600 -54.05 -18.21 -5.32
CA ASN A 600 -54.89 -19.04 -6.17
C ASN A 600 -56.35 -19.00 -5.65
N GLY A 601 -57.31 -18.66 -6.52
CA GLY A 601 -58.69 -18.30 -6.16
C GLY A 601 -59.62 -19.45 -5.76
N ASN A 602 -59.13 -20.67 -5.56
CA ASN A 602 -59.97 -21.86 -5.35
C ASN A 602 -60.25 -22.17 -3.86
N ASN A 603 -61.49 -21.92 -3.43
CA ASN A 603 -62.00 -22.24 -2.09
C ASN A 603 -62.41 -23.72 -1.95
N LYS A 604 -61.48 -24.63 -1.62
CA LYS A 604 -61.82 -25.98 -1.12
C LYS A 604 -61.68 -26.06 0.40
N LYS A 605 -62.61 -26.80 1.03
CA LYS A 605 -62.79 -26.91 2.50
C LYS A 605 -61.72 -27.72 3.25
N TYR A 606 -60.76 -28.33 2.54
CA TYR A 606 -59.63 -29.05 3.14
C TYR A 606 -58.35 -28.34 2.71
N PHE A 607 -57.73 -27.62 3.66
CA PHE A 607 -56.63 -26.68 3.44
C PHE A 607 -55.26 -27.38 3.41
N SER A 608 -54.48 -27.17 2.35
CA SER A 608 -53.03 -27.17 2.41
C SER A 608 -52.56 -25.77 1.97
N LEU A 609 -51.83 -25.06 2.84
CA LEU A 609 -51.30 -23.71 2.53
C LEU A 609 -50.41 -23.72 1.28
N THR A 610 -49.89 -24.90 0.93
CA THR A 610 -49.05 -25.17 -0.23
C THR A 610 -49.79 -25.15 -1.56
N ASP A 611 -51.11 -25.33 -1.59
CA ASP A 611 -51.92 -25.35 -2.83
C ASP A 611 -52.55 -23.98 -3.17
N LEU A 612 -52.30 -22.95 -2.36
CA LEU A 612 -52.92 -21.62 -2.45
C LEU A 612 -52.05 -20.56 -3.15
N LEU A 613 -50.83 -20.92 -3.53
CA LEU A 613 -49.84 -19.98 -4.05
C LEU A 613 -49.55 -20.29 -5.52
N ASP A 614 -49.96 -19.37 -6.39
CA ASP A 614 -49.40 -19.30 -7.74
C ASP A 614 -48.11 -18.49 -7.65
N TYR A 615 -47.11 -18.89 -8.43
CA TYR A 615 -45.82 -18.22 -8.44
C TYR A 615 -45.34 -17.93 -9.86
N ASP A 616 -44.62 -16.83 -9.99
CA ASP A 616 -43.93 -16.42 -11.20
C ASP A 616 -42.49 -16.03 -10.88
N TRP A 617 -41.55 -16.38 -11.75
CA TRP A 617 -40.13 -16.08 -11.54
C TRP A 617 -39.83 -14.65 -11.93
N ARG A 618 -39.17 -13.91 -11.03
CA ARG A 618 -38.77 -12.52 -11.25
C ARG A 618 -37.31 -12.29 -10.88
N VAL A 619 -36.79 -11.14 -11.26
CA VAL A 619 -35.48 -10.67 -10.81
C VAL A 619 -35.68 -9.45 -9.92
N ALA A 620 -35.20 -9.56 -8.67
CA ALA A 620 -35.11 -8.45 -7.74
C ALA A 620 -33.87 -7.61 -8.06
N LEU A 621 -34.11 -6.31 -8.29
CA LEU A 621 -33.11 -5.27 -8.45
C LEU A 621 -33.29 -4.31 -7.26
N GLY A 622 -32.73 -4.69 -6.11
CA GLY A 622 -33.04 -4.04 -4.83
C GLY A 622 -34.49 -4.30 -4.42
N ASN A 623 -35.28 -3.23 -4.27
CA ASN A 623 -36.72 -3.30 -3.96
C ASN A 623 -37.63 -3.25 -5.20
N SER A 624 -37.05 -3.26 -6.40
CA SER A 624 -37.79 -3.31 -7.65
C SER A 624 -37.73 -4.71 -8.27
N PHE A 625 -38.78 -5.09 -8.99
CA PHE A 625 -38.94 -6.42 -9.57
C PHE A 625 -39.18 -6.29 -11.06
N VAL A 626 -38.44 -7.05 -11.86
CA VAL A 626 -38.60 -7.12 -13.32
C VAL A 626 -38.93 -8.55 -13.76
N SER A 627 -39.66 -8.68 -14.86
CA SER A 627 -39.97 -10.00 -15.43
C SER A 627 -38.74 -10.65 -16.06
N LYS A 628 -38.84 -11.94 -16.41
CA LYS A 628 -37.79 -12.65 -17.14
C LYS A 628 -37.48 -11.99 -18.48
N GLU A 629 -38.50 -11.62 -19.26
CA GLU A 629 -38.34 -11.02 -20.59
C GLU A 629 -37.72 -9.63 -20.50
N GLU A 630 -38.15 -8.84 -19.52
CA GLU A 630 -37.62 -7.50 -19.25
C GLU A 630 -36.18 -7.56 -18.76
N PHE A 631 -35.83 -8.52 -17.91
CA PHE A 631 -34.44 -8.72 -17.49
C PHE A 631 -33.56 -9.16 -18.68
N LEU A 632 -34.06 -10.02 -19.57
CA LEU A 632 -33.32 -10.44 -20.76
C LEU A 632 -33.08 -9.27 -21.73
N SER A 633 -34.05 -8.35 -21.89
CA SER A 633 -33.84 -7.15 -22.72
C SER A 633 -32.82 -6.20 -22.08
N LEU A 634 -32.88 -5.98 -20.77
CA LEU A 634 -31.92 -5.15 -20.04
C LEU A 634 -30.50 -5.74 -20.10
N ALA A 635 -30.36 -7.05 -19.89
CA ALA A 635 -29.09 -7.76 -19.92
C ALA A 635 -28.45 -7.79 -21.33
N THR A 636 -29.27 -7.80 -22.39
CA THR A 636 -28.77 -7.78 -23.78
C THR A 636 -28.45 -6.37 -24.27
N GLN A 637 -29.12 -5.34 -23.74
CA GLN A 637 -28.94 -3.95 -24.17
C GLN A 637 -27.89 -3.17 -23.38
N SER A 638 -27.50 -3.63 -22.19
CA SER A 638 -26.60 -2.86 -21.31
C SER A 638 -25.63 -3.75 -20.54
N ALA A 639 -24.34 -3.65 -20.88
CA ALA A 639 -23.25 -4.31 -20.18
C ALA A 639 -22.61 -3.36 -19.14
N GLY A 640 -22.27 -3.89 -17.95
CA GLY A 640 -21.63 -3.13 -16.87
C GLY A 640 -22.62 -2.48 -15.91
N LEU A 641 -22.59 -1.15 -15.79
CA LEU A 641 -23.44 -0.42 -14.84
C LEU A 641 -24.75 0.06 -15.49
N VAL A 642 -25.89 -0.39 -14.97
CA VAL A 642 -27.21 0.02 -15.47
C VAL A 642 -27.92 0.85 -14.41
N LYS A 643 -28.33 2.07 -14.78
CA LYS A 643 -29.09 2.94 -13.89
C LYS A 643 -30.55 2.53 -13.87
N ILE A 644 -31.06 2.19 -12.70
CA ILE A 644 -32.46 1.86 -12.47
C ILE A 644 -32.99 2.77 -11.37
N ARG A 645 -33.85 3.73 -11.77
CA ARG A 645 -34.30 4.83 -10.91
C ARG A 645 -33.11 5.63 -10.36
N ASP A 646 -32.92 5.64 -9.05
CA ASP A 646 -31.88 6.40 -8.36
C ASP A 646 -30.63 5.57 -8.01
N GLN A 647 -30.56 4.30 -8.44
CA GLN A 647 -29.47 3.37 -8.07
C GLN A 647 -28.89 2.64 -9.28
N TYR A 648 -27.63 2.21 -9.16
CA TYR A 648 -26.97 1.41 -10.19
C TYR A 648 -27.00 -0.07 -9.85
N VAL A 649 -27.33 -0.87 -10.86
CA VAL A 649 -27.22 -2.33 -10.83
C VAL A 649 -25.95 -2.73 -11.58
N MET A 650 -25.12 -3.56 -10.95
CA MET A 650 -23.96 -4.18 -11.59
C MET A 650 -24.41 -5.41 -12.38
N MET A 651 -24.21 -5.37 -13.70
CA MET A 651 -24.49 -6.45 -14.65
C MET A 651 -23.16 -7.17 -14.98
N ASP A 652 -22.76 -8.10 -14.12
CA ASP A 652 -21.64 -9.02 -14.36
C ASP A 652 -22.08 -10.15 -15.30
N GLN A 653 -21.35 -10.36 -16.40
CA GLN A 653 -21.68 -11.35 -17.42
C GLN A 653 -21.77 -12.78 -16.86
N GLU A 654 -20.88 -13.17 -15.96
CA GLU A 654 -20.92 -14.52 -15.37
C GLU A 654 -22.12 -14.71 -14.43
N GLU A 655 -22.46 -13.66 -13.65
CA GLU A 655 -23.64 -13.68 -12.77
C GLU A 655 -24.93 -13.66 -13.60
N ILE A 656 -24.99 -12.87 -14.69
CA ILE A 656 -26.12 -12.83 -15.62
C ILE A 656 -26.35 -14.19 -16.25
N GLU A 657 -25.32 -14.86 -16.78
CA GLU A 657 -25.46 -16.19 -17.39
C GLU A 657 -26.01 -17.21 -16.40
N LYS A 658 -25.56 -17.17 -15.14
CA LYS A 658 -26.11 -18.00 -14.05
C LYS A 658 -27.58 -17.69 -13.78
N ILE A 659 -27.95 -16.42 -13.74
CA ILE A 659 -29.32 -15.96 -13.53
C ILE A 659 -30.22 -16.40 -14.70
N ILE A 660 -29.78 -16.18 -15.95
CA ILE A 660 -30.51 -16.59 -17.16
C ILE A 660 -30.69 -18.11 -17.20
N LYS A 661 -29.65 -18.89 -16.83
CA LYS A 661 -29.76 -20.35 -16.73
C LYS A 661 -30.80 -20.77 -15.69
N LYS A 662 -30.81 -20.13 -14.51
CA LYS A 662 -31.83 -20.36 -13.47
C LYS A 662 -33.25 -20.00 -13.96
N LEU A 663 -33.41 -18.93 -14.73
CA LEU A 663 -34.70 -18.47 -15.25
C LEU A 663 -35.19 -19.29 -16.46
N THR A 664 -34.30 -19.94 -17.20
CA THR A 664 -34.64 -20.79 -18.36
C THR A 664 -34.84 -22.26 -17.98
N GLN A 665 -34.16 -22.75 -16.94
CA GLN A 665 -34.34 -24.09 -16.36
C GLN A 665 -34.70 -24.01 -14.86
N PRO A 666 -35.83 -23.41 -14.49
CA PRO A 666 -36.21 -23.30 -13.08
C PRO A 666 -36.53 -24.69 -12.51
N SER A 667 -35.85 -25.10 -11.45
CA SER A 667 -36.33 -26.21 -10.64
C SER A 667 -37.57 -25.77 -9.87
N ALA A 668 -38.65 -26.54 -9.94
CA ALA A 668 -39.91 -26.20 -9.27
C ALA A 668 -39.65 -26.05 -7.76
N PRO A 669 -39.88 -24.85 -7.18
CA PRO A 669 -39.65 -24.63 -5.76
C PRO A 669 -40.60 -25.51 -4.96
N LYS A 670 -40.09 -26.17 -3.91
CA LYS A 670 -40.93 -26.96 -3.02
C LYS A 670 -41.97 -26.04 -2.40
N ALA A 671 -43.22 -26.50 -2.30
CA ALA A 671 -44.31 -25.65 -1.83
C ALA A 671 -44.09 -25.10 -0.41
N PHE A 672 -43.41 -25.84 0.47
CA PHE A 672 -43.00 -25.35 1.79
C PHE A 672 -42.03 -24.16 1.70
N THR A 673 -41.13 -24.14 0.73
CA THR A 673 -40.20 -23.02 0.50
C THR A 673 -40.94 -21.78 0.01
N LEU A 674 -41.96 -21.93 -0.83
CA LEU A 674 -42.81 -20.81 -1.25
C LEU A 674 -43.60 -20.21 -0.08
N LEU A 675 -44.14 -21.07 0.80
CA LEU A 675 -44.81 -20.63 2.01
C LEU A 675 -43.87 -19.91 2.97
N GLN A 676 -42.66 -20.45 3.17
CA GLN A 676 -41.63 -19.81 3.97
C GLN A 676 -41.31 -18.42 3.41
N ALA A 677 -41.12 -18.31 2.10
CA ALA A 677 -40.83 -17.07 1.40
C ALA A 677 -41.97 -16.04 1.50
N ALA A 678 -43.23 -16.50 1.43
CA ALA A 678 -44.41 -15.65 1.62
C ALA A 678 -44.48 -15.08 3.05
N LEU A 679 -44.07 -15.84 4.06
CA LEU A 679 -44.11 -15.44 5.46
C LEU A 679 -42.89 -14.60 5.87
N SER A 680 -41.70 -14.93 5.37
CA SER A 680 -40.46 -14.20 5.64
C SER A 680 -40.32 -12.92 4.81
N GLY A 681 -41.00 -12.86 3.66
CA GLY A 681 -40.76 -11.83 2.64
C GLY A 681 -39.43 -11.99 1.90
N ASP A 682 -38.76 -13.14 2.05
CA ASP A 682 -37.42 -13.41 1.54
C ASP A 682 -37.34 -14.80 0.89
N TYR A 683 -36.74 -14.87 -0.30
CA TYR A 683 -36.43 -16.09 -1.02
C TYR A 683 -34.94 -16.11 -1.37
N GLU A 684 -34.19 -17.05 -0.77
CA GLU A 684 -32.73 -17.19 -0.94
C GLU A 684 -31.94 -15.87 -0.73
N GLY A 685 -32.38 -15.02 0.21
CA GLY A 685 -31.75 -13.73 0.50
C GLY A 685 -32.18 -12.59 -0.43
N ALA A 686 -33.20 -12.77 -1.27
CA ALA A 686 -33.79 -11.72 -2.10
C ALA A 686 -35.22 -11.41 -1.63
N PRO A 687 -35.66 -10.13 -1.67
CA PRO A 687 -37.03 -9.79 -1.32
C PRO A 687 -38.01 -10.48 -2.27
N VAL A 688 -39.17 -10.87 -1.75
CA VAL A 688 -40.25 -11.55 -2.49
C VAL A 688 -41.34 -10.56 -2.82
N GLN A 689 -41.85 -10.59 -4.05
CA GLN A 689 -43.03 -9.80 -4.40
C GLN A 689 -44.29 -10.57 -4.00
N ILE A 690 -45.11 -9.99 -3.13
CA ILE A 690 -46.38 -10.59 -2.68
C ILE A 690 -47.50 -9.62 -3.09
N ASP A 691 -48.54 -10.13 -3.74
CA ASP A 691 -49.70 -9.31 -4.06
C ASP A 691 -50.47 -8.88 -2.79
N GLU A 692 -51.19 -7.76 -2.87
CA GLU A 692 -51.92 -7.22 -1.71
C GLU A 692 -53.04 -8.17 -1.24
N ALA A 693 -53.62 -8.96 -2.14
CA ALA A 693 -54.67 -9.93 -1.79
C ALA A 693 -54.12 -11.06 -0.90
N LEU A 694 -52.98 -11.65 -1.26
CA LEU A 694 -52.30 -12.68 -0.49
C LEU A 694 -51.74 -12.11 0.82
N LYS A 695 -51.18 -10.90 0.79
CA LYS A 695 -50.69 -10.22 1.99
C LYS A 695 -51.81 -10.02 3.02
N ASN A 696 -53.00 -9.62 2.57
CA ASN A 696 -54.17 -9.51 3.43
C ASN A 696 -54.62 -10.87 3.99
N LYS A 697 -54.66 -11.93 3.16
CA LYS A 697 -54.95 -13.30 3.63
C LYS A 697 -53.93 -13.80 4.65
N ILE A 698 -52.63 -13.56 4.44
CA ILE A 698 -51.58 -13.92 5.39
C ILE A 698 -51.78 -13.16 6.72
N ASN A 699 -52.10 -11.87 6.65
CA ASN A 699 -52.39 -11.08 7.85
C ASN A 699 -53.64 -11.57 8.59
N GLU A 700 -54.71 -11.97 7.89
CA GLU A 700 -55.89 -12.61 8.49
C GLU A 700 -55.56 -13.98 9.13
N LEU A 701 -54.70 -14.77 8.48
CA LEU A 701 -54.22 -16.03 9.04
C LEU A 701 -53.38 -15.82 10.31
N LEU A 702 -52.60 -14.74 10.39
CA LEU A 702 -51.75 -14.42 11.55
C LEU A 702 -52.48 -13.68 12.69
N LYS A 703 -53.63 -13.04 12.43
CA LYS A 703 -54.45 -12.37 13.46
C LYS A 703 -55.18 -13.38 14.35
N SER A 704 -54.86 -13.46 15.63
CA SER A 704 -55.63 -14.30 16.58
C SER A 704 -56.73 -13.46 17.25
N ASP A 705 -57.96 -13.58 16.78
CA ASP A 705 -59.11 -13.02 17.51
C ASP A 705 -59.52 -13.93 18.66
N GLY A 706 -59.89 -13.34 19.80
CA GLY A 706 -60.26 -14.08 21.00
C GLY A 706 -61.49 -14.95 20.76
N THR A 707 -61.35 -16.27 20.88
CA THR A 707 -62.47 -17.20 20.74
C THR A 707 -63.20 -17.37 22.07
N SER A 708 -64.54 -17.37 22.07
CA SER A 708 -65.34 -17.65 23.26
C SER A 708 -65.09 -19.07 23.77
N LEU A 709 -64.82 -19.19 25.08
CA LEU A 709 -64.61 -20.50 25.72
C LEU A 709 -65.90 -21.33 25.73
N PRO A 710 -65.81 -22.68 25.70
CA PRO A 710 -66.98 -23.54 25.81
C PRO A 710 -67.73 -23.29 27.11
N LEU A 711 -69.06 -23.11 27.03
CA LEU A 711 -69.92 -22.78 28.17
C LEU A 711 -69.91 -23.82 29.31
N GLN A 712 -69.46 -25.04 29.02
CA GLN A 712 -69.39 -26.16 29.98
C GLN A 712 -68.03 -26.28 30.69
N LEU A 713 -67.06 -25.39 30.39
CA LEU A 713 -65.73 -25.41 30.99
C LEU A 713 -65.77 -24.83 32.41
N ASN A 714 -65.81 -25.69 33.43
CA ASN A 714 -65.78 -25.30 34.85
C ASN A 714 -64.34 -25.01 35.34
N ALA A 715 -63.65 -24.06 34.71
CA ALA A 715 -62.31 -23.62 35.12
C ALA A 715 -62.07 -22.15 34.79
N ARG A 716 -61.34 -21.43 35.65
CA ARG A 716 -60.93 -20.02 35.40
C ARG A 716 -59.56 -20.00 34.75
N LEU A 717 -59.52 -19.93 33.42
CA LEU A 717 -58.27 -19.93 32.66
C LEU A 717 -57.48 -18.63 32.86
N ARG A 718 -56.16 -18.77 33.07
CA ARG A 718 -55.21 -17.65 33.06
C ARG A 718 -55.11 -17.08 31.64
N HIS A 719 -54.69 -15.82 31.51
CA HIS A 719 -54.65 -15.10 30.23
C HIS A 719 -53.86 -15.84 29.13
N TYR A 720 -52.74 -16.48 29.47
CA TYR A 720 -51.97 -17.28 28.49
C TYR A 720 -52.71 -18.56 28.05
N GLN A 721 -53.56 -19.15 28.91
CA GLN A 721 -54.34 -20.35 28.58
C GLN A 721 -55.53 -20.00 27.68
N GLN A 722 -56.14 -18.83 27.88
CA GLN A 722 -57.16 -18.31 26.96
C GLN A 722 -56.57 -18.07 25.57
N ARG A 723 -55.40 -17.41 25.50
CA ARG A 723 -54.65 -17.23 24.26
C ARG A 723 -54.25 -18.56 23.62
N GLY A 724 -53.77 -19.51 24.43
CA GLY A 724 -53.43 -20.86 23.98
C GLY A 724 -54.64 -21.57 23.38
N PHE A 725 -55.81 -21.52 24.05
CA PHE A 725 -57.04 -22.10 23.53
C PHE A 725 -57.50 -21.46 22.22
N SER A 726 -57.52 -20.13 22.12
CA SER A 726 -57.89 -19.44 20.87
C SER A 726 -56.94 -19.80 19.72
N TRP A 727 -55.64 -19.94 20.02
CA TRP A 727 -54.63 -20.36 19.03
C TRP A 727 -54.84 -21.82 18.57
N LEU A 728 -55.04 -22.75 19.50
CA LEU A 728 -55.30 -24.16 19.20
C LEU A 728 -56.59 -24.33 18.40
N TYR A 729 -57.68 -23.66 18.81
CA TYR A 729 -58.96 -23.70 18.14
C TYR A 729 -58.87 -23.14 16.71
N LYS A 730 -58.17 -22.02 16.51
CA LYS A 730 -57.94 -21.45 15.18
C LYS A 730 -57.13 -22.39 14.29
N ASN A 731 -56.03 -22.96 14.80
CA ASN A 731 -55.22 -23.90 14.03
C ASN A 731 -56.00 -25.18 13.65
N ALA A 732 -56.87 -25.64 14.55
CA ALA A 732 -57.79 -26.74 14.27
C ALA A 732 -58.82 -26.37 13.18
N GLN A 733 -59.41 -25.17 13.23
CA GLN A 733 -60.30 -24.66 12.17
C GLN A 733 -59.61 -24.51 10.81
N LEU A 734 -58.33 -24.12 10.82
CA LEU A 734 -57.51 -23.99 9.61
C LEU A 734 -56.99 -25.35 9.10
N GLY A 735 -57.25 -26.45 9.80
CA GLY A 735 -56.79 -27.79 9.41
C GLY A 735 -55.28 -28.02 9.57
N LEU A 736 -54.57 -27.11 10.23
CA LEU A 736 -53.11 -27.18 10.46
C LEU A 736 -52.74 -28.15 11.59
N GLY A 737 -53.73 -28.68 12.30
CA GLY A 737 -53.54 -29.49 13.48
C GLY A 737 -53.02 -28.69 14.67
N SER A 738 -53.09 -29.28 15.85
CA SER A 738 -52.61 -28.68 17.09
C SER A 738 -52.23 -29.82 18.03
N LEU A 739 -50.95 -29.90 18.41
CA LEU A 739 -50.46 -30.89 19.38
C LEU A 739 -50.61 -30.37 20.81
#